data_AF-A0A7V8AXF1-F1
#
_entry.id   AF-A0A7V8AXF1-F1
#
_cell.length_a   1.000
_cell.length_b   1.000
_cell.length_c   1.000
_cell.angle_alpha   90.00
_cell.angle_beta   90.00
_cell.angle_gamma   90.00
#
_symmetry.space_group_name_H-M   'P 1'
#
loop_
_entity.id
_entity.type
_entity.pdbx_description
1 polymer ?
#
loop_
_entity_poly.entity_id
_entity_poly.type
_entity_poly.pdbx_seq_one_letter_code
_entity_poly.pdbx_strand_id
1 'polypeptide(L)'
;MTPDDSCTDTPSRRHWLGFWSMIVQQAQNAFNDKVAQFMLVSLGGAVGVAVESWAAILIALPYVLFAPLAGWMSDRHAKRDVMLGAALAQALVLAAICAAVCLHNMPVAMVGFFSLATQAAFLSPAKIGCNKELLGSRHLGFASGIQQMTSMLGMLAGQILAGWIYDTRYRAMGGNEAVAWDAALLPLLILTLCSLPALAMAWIVPRVPPHGGVPLQRALLLQHFAHLKDLWRDAPLRRASLGMAFFWGLVTFLNLWSVKLAKALTGGHGGFGTLASEFMAAASLGMIAGFGLAAVLLRRRIELGWVPVAGVAMAILALLIATLPVGGGGFYALLVLLAMSAAVYLAPLNAWVQDRYPAGKRGELQSAVNLQDCFAGILAAGLIEALGWISHHCGLDALAGLRIQIAVAGLLCALMTLVNIRLMPGHFLRLLATTLVRSIYQVRTIQFKNLPPHGGVLLLPNHVTYADAFFIAAACGRPVRFVMEDTYMQQPAVRRFVRLFDTLSISQQQPREAIRSIIAALQQGDAVCLFPEGQLTRTGTLCKLQRGFELIARKAGYPLLPLWCDGSWGSIFSFERGRFFRKWPYQGLRHGLSVAFGTPIAAAAADLDGLRDALLQASAEAIDARFSTLGWRLRVPRGDGATQLLDGDARRRMWINGYQLGQVAALQRRARFCVLAGDVTADALPGLFSTFAELYQAPPQWHPTLPQNAAGPWVGGDTLRTALTSASASANPLVFYDFGTQATMPLDLPGVLHCPCLAVAGVVVAMSMPDPPPVPDVKDVQAGRKPGTWGRLLPGWFMTRTAAGELLVHGPAAPAEGLALPDGCWFDEDGFLVAEPSLA
;
A
#
# COMPACT_ATOMS: atom_id res chain seq x y z
N MET A 1 5.38 -22.87 25.17
CA MET A 1 4.49 -21.73 24.89
C MET A 1 3.62 -22.15 23.72
N THR A 2 2.32 -22.27 23.95
CA THR A 2 1.34 -22.55 22.90
C THR A 2 1.38 -21.42 21.85
N PRO A 3 1.16 -21.69 20.56
CA PRO A 3 1.28 -20.68 19.49
C PRO A 3 0.13 -19.65 19.44
N ASP A 4 -0.73 -19.58 20.46
CA ASP A 4 -2.01 -18.85 20.39
C ASP A 4 -1.95 -17.36 20.75
N ASP A 5 -0.86 -16.83 21.33
CA ASP A 5 -0.84 -15.44 21.80
C ASP A 5 -0.23 -14.40 20.83
N SER A 6 0.24 -14.80 19.63
CA SER A 6 1.03 -13.88 18.79
C SER A 6 0.29 -13.19 17.64
N CYS A 7 -1.06 -13.22 17.57
CA CYS A 7 -1.74 -12.67 16.38
C CYS A 7 -3.04 -11.87 16.57
N THR A 8 -3.41 -11.43 17.78
CA THR A 8 -4.73 -10.80 18.02
C THR A 8 -4.79 -9.40 18.61
N ASP A 9 -3.74 -8.83 19.20
CA ASP A 9 -3.97 -7.66 20.08
C ASP A 9 -3.90 -6.31 19.37
N THR A 10 -5.07 -5.71 19.16
CA THR A 10 -5.19 -4.25 19.07
C THR A 10 -4.63 -3.64 20.36
N PRO A 11 -3.68 -2.69 20.29
CA PRO A 11 -3.02 -2.17 21.49
C PRO A 11 -4.02 -1.53 22.46
N SER A 12 -3.98 -1.98 23.72
CA SER A 12 -4.83 -1.44 24.79
C SER A 12 -4.54 0.04 25.07
N ARG A 13 -5.46 0.72 25.77
CA ARG A 13 -5.26 2.11 26.24
C ARG A 13 -3.98 2.25 27.08
N ARG A 14 -3.63 1.22 27.86
CA ARG A 14 -2.41 1.17 28.68
C ARG A 14 -1.15 1.10 27.82
N HIS A 15 -1.17 0.35 26.71
CA HIS A 15 -0.05 0.30 25.78
C HIS A 15 0.17 1.64 25.07
N TRP A 16 -0.91 2.32 24.65
CA TRP A 16 -0.83 3.66 24.09
C TRP A 16 -0.31 4.70 25.09
N LEU A 17 -0.74 4.64 26.35
CA LEU A 17 -0.21 5.50 27.41
C LEU A 17 1.30 5.27 27.60
N GLY A 18 1.73 4.00 27.60
CA GLY A 18 3.15 3.62 27.67
C GLY A 18 3.96 4.18 26.51
N PHE A 19 3.43 4.09 25.28
CA PHE A 19 4.07 4.65 24.09
C PHE A 19 4.25 6.17 24.20
N TRP A 20 3.18 6.91 24.52
CA TRP A 20 3.28 8.37 24.65
C TRP A 20 4.21 8.81 25.77
N SER A 21 4.23 8.06 26.88
CA SER A 21 5.17 8.30 27.98
C SER A 21 6.63 8.13 27.54
N MET A 22 6.92 7.04 26.80
CA MET A 22 8.23 6.82 26.20
C MET A 22 8.60 7.95 25.21
N ILE A 23 7.66 8.41 24.38
CA ILE A 23 7.86 9.51 23.43
C ILE A 23 8.25 10.81 24.15
N VAL A 24 7.56 11.17 25.22
CA VAL A 24 7.91 12.35 26.03
C VAL A 24 9.29 12.18 26.65
N GLN A 25 9.57 11.03 27.25
CA GLN A 25 10.86 10.74 27.87
C GLN A 25 12.03 10.89 26.89
N GLN A 26 11.92 10.34 25.68
CA GLN A 26 13.01 10.45 24.69
C GLN A 26 13.18 11.86 24.13
N ALA A 27 12.09 12.64 24.00
CA ALA A 27 12.16 14.00 23.49
C ALA A 27 12.88 14.88 24.51
N GLN A 28 12.57 14.69 25.81
CA GLN A 28 13.31 15.32 26.91
C GLN A 28 14.77 14.89 26.94
N ASN A 29 15.08 13.60 26.72
CA ASN A 29 16.47 13.13 26.66
C ASN A 29 17.24 13.84 25.55
N ALA A 30 16.69 13.85 24.33
CA ALA A 30 17.32 14.48 23.18
C ALA A 30 17.48 16.00 23.35
N PHE A 31 16.49 16.66 23.98
CA PHE A 31 16.57 18.07 24.36
C PHE A 31 17.71 18.32 25.34
N ASN A 32 17.77 17.55 26.43
CA ASN A 32 18.79 17.70 27.47
C ASN A 32 20.20 17.47 26.94
N ASP A 33 20.42 16.45 26.11
CA ASP A 33 21.71 16.17 25.50
C ASP A 33 22.20 17.37 24.67
N LYS A 34 21.30 17.99 23.90
CA LYS A 34 21.63 19.15 23.07
C LYS A 34 21.83 20.43 23.89
N VAL A 35 21.03 20.64 24.94
CA VAL A 35 21.25 21.78 25.83
C VAL A 35 22.61 21.67 26.52
N ALA A 36 22.94 20.51 27.09
CA ALA A 36 24.24 20.28 27.72
C ALA A 36 25.39 20.46 26.72
N GLN A 37 25.27 19.90 25.51
CA GLN A 37 26.26 20.05 24.45
C GLN A 37 26.54 21.53 24.13
N PHE A 38 25.50 22.29 23.76
CA PHE A 38 25.66 23.67 23.30
C PHE A 38 26.03 24.61 24.44
N MET A 39 25.56 24.35 25.67
CA MET A 39 25.96 25.12 26.84
C MET A 39 27.45 24.97 27.15
N LEU A 40 27.97 23.73 27.12
CA LEU A 40 29.40 23.48 27.36
C LEU A 40 30.28 23.99 26.23
N VAL A 41 29.81 23.94 24.98
CA VAL A 41 30.50 24.55 23.83
C VAL A 41 30.58 26.07 23.99
N SER A 42 29.48 26.74 24.31
CA SER A 42 29.47 28.20 24.53
C SER A 42 30.32 28.61 25.73
N LEU A 43 30.28 27.85 26.83
CA LEU A 43 31.14 28.05 27.99
C LEU A 43 32.61 27.87 27.63
N GLY A 44 32.96 26.79 26.94
CA GLY A 44 34.31 26.49 26.46
C GLY A 44 34.90 27.63 25.64
N GLY A 45 34.12 28.17 24.70
CA GLY A 45 34.53 29.32 23.89
C GLY A 45 34.84 30.57 24.73
N ALA A 46 34.09 30.82 25.82
CA ALA A 46 34.32 31.96 26.71
C ALA A 46 35.53 31.79 27.64
N VAL A 47 35.91 30.55 27.98
CA VAL A 47 37.06 30.23 28.86
C VAL A 47 38.28 29.72 28.10
N GLY A 48 38.28 29.85 26.76
CA GLY A 48 39.41 29.49 25.91
C GLY A 48 39.66 27.98 25.72
N VAL A 49 38.66 27.12 25.98
CA VAL A 49 38.74 25.67 25.78
C VAL A 49 37.93 25.25 24.56
N ALA A 50 38.57 24.60 23.59
CA ALA A 50 37.97 24.16 22.32
C ALA A 50 37.07 22.91 22.48
N VAL A 51 35.97 23.03 23.22
CA VAL A 51 35.02 21.94 23.51
C VAL A 51 34.35 21.43 22.23
N GLU A 52 34.08 22.31 21.25
CA GLU A 52 33.44 21.99 19.97
C GLU A 52 34.19 20.92 19.17
N SER A 53 35.53 20.91 19.26
CA SER A 53 36.39 19.99 18.54
C SER A 53 36.29 18.55 19.08
N TRP A 54 35.99 18.41 20.37
CA TRP A 54 35.86 17.12 21.05
C TRP A 54 34.40 16.66 21.16
N ALA A 55 33.43 17.57 21.17
CA ALA A 55 32.02 17.26 21.40
C ALA A 55 31.47 16.20 20.43
N ALA A 56 31.83 16.25 19.14
CA ALA A 56 31.39 15.26 18.16
C ALA A 56 31.92 13.85 18.47
N ILE A 57 33.19 13.76 18.89
CA ILE A 57 33.83 12.49 19.27
C ILE A 57 33.18 11.95 20.55
N LEU A 58 32.97 12.80 21.56
CA LEU A 58 32.37 12.39 22.84
C LEU A 58 30.94 11.87 22.69
N ILE A 59 30.20 12.33 21.67
CA ILE A 59 28.86 11.81 21.35
C ILE A 59 28.92 10.46 20.65
N ALA A 60 29.81 10.28 19.67
CA ALA A 60 29.86 9.07 18.86
C ALA A 60 30.57 7.90 19.57
N LEU A 61 31.59 8.21 20.37
CA LEU A 61 32.48 7.21 20.97
C LEU A 61 31.75 6.19 21.87
N PRO A 62 30.79 6.56 22.74
CA PRO A 62 30.08 5.58 23.56
C PRO A 62 29.27 4.55 22.76
N TYR A 63 28.69 4.96 21.63
CA TYR A 63 27.98 4.03 20.73
C TYR A 63 28.93 3.00 20.11
N VAL A 64 30.19 3.38 19.88
CA VAL A 64 31.23 2.46 19.40
C VAL A 64 31.74 1.57 20.54
N LEU A 65 32.06 2.13 21.70
CA LEU A 65 32.68 1.41 22.82
C LEU A 65 31.72 0.45 23.53
N PHE A 66 30.45 0.82 23.68
CA PHE A 66 29.50 0.09 24.51
C PHE A 66 28.38 -0.60 23.73
N ALA A 67 28.43 -0.64 22.39
CA ALA A 67 27.39 -1.26 21.56
C ALA A 67 26.98 -2.69 22.01
N PRO A 68 27.89 -3.65 22.23
CA PRO A 68 27.53 -5.00 22.68
C PRO A 68 26.81 -5.00 24.04
N LEU A 69 27.31 -4.19 24.97
CA LEU A 69 26.79 -4.13 26.33
C LEU A 69 25.40 -3.47 26.38
N ALA A 70 25.20 -2.41 25.59
CA ALA A 70 23.91 -1.74 25.43
C ALA A 70 22.85 -2.69 24.83
N GLY A 71 23.21 -3.44 23.79
CA GLY A 71 22.33 -4.42 23.17
C GLY A 71 21.94 -5.55 24.11
N TRP A 72 22.94 -6.13 24.79
CA TRP A 72 22.73 -7.17 25.78
C TRP A 72 21.87 -6.71 26.96
N MET A 73 22.14 -5.52 27.51
CA MET A 73 21.37 -4.98 28.64
C MET A 73 19.91 -4.77 28.26
N SER A 74 19.67 -4.27 27.04
CA SER A 74 18.33 -4.09 26.50
C SER A 74 17.58 -5.42 26.40
N ASP A 75 18.19 -6.50 25.93
CA ASP A 75 17.48 -7.78 25.73
C ASP A 75 17.36 -8.60 27.04
N ARG A 76 18.36 -8.52 27.93
CA ARG A 76 18.40 -9.28 29.20
C ARG A 76 17.45 -8.75 30.28
N HIS A 77 17.20 -7.45 30.31
CA HIS A 77 16.38 -6.78 31.31
C HIS A 77 15.08 -6.27 30.69
N ALA A 78 14.06 -6.03 31.52
CA ALA A 78 12.82 -5.44 31.02
C ALA A 78 13.13 -4.03 30.46
N LYS A 79 12.60 -3.69 29.29
CA LYS A 79 12.87 -2.41 28.62
C LYS A 79 12.60 -1.20 29.53
N ARG A 80 11.55 -1.28 30.34
CA ARG A 80 11.21 -0.30 31.39
C ARG A 80 12.35 -0.08 32.39
N ASP A 81 12.98 -1.15 32.87
CA ASP A 81 14.02 -1.08 33.90
C ASP A 81 15.29 -0.42 33.32
N VAL A 82 15.61 -0.71 32.06
CA VAL A 82 16.72 -0.05 31.33
C VAL A 82 16.42 1.44 31.12
N MET A 83 15.19 1.78 30.73
CA MET A 83 14.76 3.18 30.55
C MET A 83 14.76 3.98 31.86
N LEU A 84 14.39 3.35 32.98
CA LEU A 84 14.46 3.96 34.31
C LEU A 84 15.91 4.20 34.74
N GLY A 85 16.77 3.19 34.58
CA GLY A 85 18.20 3.32 34.88
C GLY A 85 18.86 4.42 34.05
N ALA A 86 18.51 4.52 32.77
CA ALA A 86 18.99 5.59 31.90
C ALA A 86 18.48 6.97 32.33
N ALA A 87 17.21 7.12 32.72
CA ALA A 87 16.68 8.40 33.22
C ALA A 87 17.34 8.84 34.53
N LEU A 88 17.61 7.88 35.44
CA LEU A 88 18.32 8.16 36.70
C LEU A 88 19.76 8.58 36.44
N ALA A 89 20.48 7.83 35.59
CA ALA A 89 21.84 8.15 35.20
C ALA A 89 21.92 9.56 34.58
N GLN A 90 20.94 9.93 33.74
CA GLN A 90 20.87 11.26 33.13
C GLN A 90 20.80 12.37 34.19
N ALA A 91 19.91 12.25 35.18
CA ALA A 91 19.76 13.25 36.24
C ALA A 91 21.02 13.39 37.10
N LEU A 92 21.64 12.25 37.47
CA LEU A 92 22.89 12.23 38.24
C LEU A 92 24.06 12.85 37.47
N VAL A 93 24.18 12.53 36.19
CA VAL A 93 25.24 13.07 35.33
C VAL A 93 25.06 14.57 35.10
N LEU A 94 23.82 15.05 34.87
CA LEU A 94 23.55 16.49 34.75
C LEU A 94 23.87 17.24 36.05
N ALA A 95 23.54 16.66 37.21
CA ALA A 95 23.93 17.21 38.51
C ALA A 95 25.47 17.26 38.68
N ALA A 96 26.18 16.23 38.22
CA ALA A 96 27.64 16.19 38.23
C ALA A 96 28.26 17.25 37.29
N ILE A 97 27.66 17.48 36.10
CA ILE A 97 28.07 18.56 35.20
C ILE A 97 27.84 19.92 35.87
N CYS A 98 26.70 20.14 36.55
CA CYS A 98 26.45 21.37 37.30
C CYS A 98 27.50 21.58 38.40
N ALA A 99 27.82 20.53 39.17
CA ALA A 99 28.85 20.59 40.19
C ALA A 99 30.24 20.91 39.60
N ALA A 100 30.60 20.32 38.46
CA ALA A 100 31.84 20.61 37.76
C ALA A 100 31.91 22.07 37.27
N VAL A 101 30.79 22.62 36.80
CA VAL A 101 30.67 24.03 36.41
C VAL A 101 30.78 24.94 37.62
N CYS A 102 30.18 24.61 38.78
CA CYS A 102 30.39 25.35 40.03
C CYS A 102 31.86 25.35 40.49
N LEU A 103 32.57 24.25 40.24
CA LEU A 103 33.98 24.10 40.60
C LEU A 103 34.95 24.66 39.54
N HIS A 104 34.42 25.31 38.49
CA HIS A 104 35.17 25.87 37.36
C HIS A 104 36.11 24.84 36.69
N ASN A 105 35.69 23.56 36.63
CA ASN A 105 36.52 22.46 36.13
C ASN A 105 35.98 21.89 34.81
N MET A 106 36.50 22.41 33.70
CA MET A 106 36.07 22.02 32.35
C MET A 106 36.34 20.52 32.04
N PRO A 107 37.52 19.94 32.34
CA PRO A 107 37.75 18.51 32.11
C PRO A 107 36.72 17.60 32.78
N VAL A 108 36.34 17.88 34.03
CA VAL A 108 35.31 17.09 34.74
C VAL A 108 33.93 17.27 34.10
N ALA A 109 33.60 18.49 33.65
CA ALA A 109 32.37 18.73 32.90
C ALA A 109 32.33 17.96 31.57
N MET A 110 33.47 17.84 30.86
CA MET A 110 33.60 17.04 29.65
C MET A 110 33.46 15.53 29.90
N VAL A 111 34.00 15.01 31.02
CA VAL A 111 33.77 13.63 31.46
C VAL A 111 32.29 13.39 31.78
N GLY A 112 31.64 14.38 32.41
CA GLY A 112 30.18 14.37 32.59
C GLY A 112 29.44 14.31 31.25
N PHE A 113 29.83 15.12 30.27
CA PHE A 113 29.24 15.10 28.93
C PHE A 113 29.41 13.76 28.21
N PHE A 114 30.58 13.13 28.30
CA PHE A 114 30.81 11.77 27.82
C PHE A 114 29.92 10.74 28.53
N SER A 115 29.73 10.89 29.83
CA SER A 115 28.86 10.01 30.63
C SER A 115 27.39 10.17 30.23
N LEU A 116 26.98 11.39 29.86
CA LEU A 116 25.64 11.68 29.35
C LEU A 116 25.41 10.98 27.99
N ALA A 117 26.37 11.11 27.06
CA ALA A 117 26.32 10.40 25.78
C ALA A 117 26.35 8.86 25.96
N THR A 118 27.07 8.36 26.98
CA THR A 118 27.09 6.94 27.34
C THR A 118 25.70 6.46 27.76
N GLN A 119 25.02 7.19 28.63
CA GLN A 119 23.64 6.85 29.02
C GLN A 119 22.70 6.80 27.80
N ALA A 120 22.80 7.75 26.86
CA ALA A 120 21.98 7.78 25.65
C ALA A 120 22.22 6.55 24.75
N ALA A 121 23.46 6.07 24.67
CA ALA A 121 23.82 4.86 23.92
C ALA A 121 23.13 3.59 24.47
N PHE A 122 22.97 3.49 25.79
CA PHE A 122 22.24 2.40 26.44
C PHE A 122 20.71 2.53 26.33
N LEU A 123 20.19 3.75 26.31
CA LEU A 123 18.76 4.00 26.15
C LEU A 123 18.26 3.66 24.74
N SER A 124 19.09 3.84 23.70
CA SER A 124 18.69 3.72 22.30
C SER A 124 18.12 2.34 21.91
N PRO A 125 18.77 1.20 22.22
CA PRO A 125 18.21 -0.12 21.90
C PRO A 125 16.95 -0.44 22.71
N ALA A 126 16.81 0.11 23.92
CA ALA A 126 15.66 -0.15 24.79
C ALA A 126 14.38 0.52 24.25
N LYS A 127 14.47 1.81 23.89
CA LYS A 127 13.32 2.55 23.36
C LYS A 127 12.85 2.00 22.01
N ILE A 128 13.78 1.66 21.12
CA ILE A 128 13.45 1.13 19.79
C ILE A 128 12.85 -0.28 19.89
N GLY A 129 13.36 -1.12 20.78
CA GLY A 129 12.82 -2.47 21.01
C GLY A 129 11.39 -2.48 21.58
N CYS A 130 11.02 -1.45 22.33
CA CYS A 130 9.72 -1.35 23.00
C CYS A 130 8.55 -1.05 22.04
N ASN A 131 8.79 -0.35 20.92
CA ASN A 131 7.72 0.06 19.98
C ASN A 131 6.86 -1.10 19.49
N LYS A 132 7.51 -2.18 19.05
CA LYS A 132 6.81 -3.35 18.52
C LYS A 132 6.04 -4.09 19.61
N GLU A 133 6.56 -4.09 20.85
CA GLU A 133 5.92 -4.72 22.00
C GLU A 133 4.68 -3.95 22.46
N LEU A 134 4.71 -2.62 22.39
CA LEU A 134 3.58 -1.77 22.79
C LEU A 134 2.49 -1.70 21.72
N LEU A 135 2.85 -1.54 20.45
CA LEU A 135 1.89 -1.15 19.41
C LEU A 135 1.68 -2.20 18.31
N GLY A 136 2.49 -3.26 18.29
CA GLY A 136 2.47 -4.28 17.24
C GLY A 136 2.97 -3.76 15.87
N SER A 137 3.10 -4.68 14.91
CA SER A 137 3.65 -4.40 13.57
C SER A 137 2.85 -3.38 12.76
N ARG A 138 1.52 -3.31 12.96
CA ARG A 138 0.63 -2.43 12.19
C ARG A 138 0.91 -0.94 12.41
N HIS A 139 1.12 -0.55 13.66
CA HIS A 139 1.29 0.84 14.07
C HIS A 139 2.76 1.24 14.17
N LEU A 140 3.68 0.31 13.91
CA LEU A 140 5.11 0.53 14.03
C LEU A 140 5.64 1.62 13.07
N GLY A 141 5.05 1.73 11.87
CA GLY A 141 5.35 2.81 10.93
C GLY A 141 5.02 4.20 11.49
N PHE A 142 3.82 4.37 12.04
CA PHE A 142 3.41 5.59 12.75
C PHE A 142 4.32 5.87 13.95
N ALA A 143 4.53 4.86 14.79
CA ALA A 143 5.31 4.94 16.01
C ALA A 143 6.73 5.43 15.74
N SER A 144 7.43 4.79 14.79
CA SER A 144 8.77 5.17 14.36
C SER A 144 8.81 6.61 13.82
N GLY A 145 7.83 7.02 13.00
CA GLY A 145 7.74 8.39 12.47
C GLY A 145 7.60 9.44 13.58
N ILE A 146 6.64 9.28 14.49
CA ILE A 146 6.44 10.17 15.64
C ILE A 146 7.66 10.18 16.57
N GLN A 147 8.27 9.02 16.77
CA GLN A 147 9.47 8.88 17.59
C GLN A 147 10.64 9.70 17.03
N GLN A 148 10.89 9.64 15.72
CA GLN A 148 11.96 10.42 15.12
C GLN A 148 11.61 11.91 15.09
N MET A 149 10.38 12.27 14.73
CA MET A 149 9.90 13.66 14.70
C MET A 149 10.10 14.37 16.05
N THR A 150 9.65 13.75 17.14
CA THR A 150 9.75 14.34 18.48
C THR A 150 11.19 14.43 18.98
N SER A 151 12.05 13.47 18.62
CA SER A 151 13.49 13.55 18.92
C SER A 151 14.16 14.72 18.18
N MET A 152 13.83 14.92 16.90
CA MET A 152 14.35 16.05 16.11
C MET A 152 13.87 17.39 16.65
N LEU A 153 12.60 17.49 17.03
CA LEU A 153 12.04 18.68 17.67
C LEU A 153 12.76 19.01 18.98
N GLY A 154 12.98 18.01 19.83
CA GLY A 154 13.72 18.16 21.09
C GLY A 154 15.16 18.63 20.85
N MET A 155 15.86 18.05 19.88
CA MET A 155 17.23 18.47 19.54
C MET A 155 17.30 19.91 19.01
N LEU A 156 16.40 20.29 18.11
CA LEU A 156 16.35 21.64 17.55
C LEU A 156 16.04 22.68 18.63
N ALA A 157 15.04 22.42 19.47
CA ALA A 157 14.71 23.28 20.60
C ALA A 157 15.90 23.40 21.55
N GLY A 158 16.55 22.29 21.91
CA GLY A 158 17.70 22.30 22.81
C GLY A 158 18.87 23.12 22.27
N GLN A 159 19.20 22.96 20.98
CA GLN A 159 20.26 23.71 20.31
C GLN A 159 19.98 25.22 20.28
N ILE A 160 18.75 25.63 19.95
CA ILE A 160 18.38 27.06 19.87
C ILE A 160 18.34 27.69 21.26
N LEU A 161 17.65 27.06 22.22
CA LEU A 161 17.47 27.63 23.55
C LEU A 161 18.80 27.73 24.32
N ALA A 162 19.68 26.73 24.21
CA ALA A 162 20.94 26.74 24.97
C ALA A 162 21.84 27.92 24.62
N GLY A 163 22.07 28.14 23.32
CA GLY A 163 22.88 29.26 22.84
C GLY A 163 22.25 30.61 23.19
N TRP A 164 20.95 30.76 22.97
CA TRP A 164 20.25 32.01 23.25
C TRP A 164 20.23 32.38 24.74
N ILE A 165 19.96 31.42 25.62
CA ILE A 165 19.93 31.64 27.07
C ILE A 165 21.34 31.97 27.60
N TYR A 166 22.36 31.23 27.15
CA TYR A 166 23.74 31.49 27.55
C TYR A 166 24.19 32.89 27.12
N ASP A 167 24.07 33.22 25.83
CA ASP A 167 24.54 34.51 25.29
C ASP A 167 23.85 35.70 25.97
N THR A 168 22.53 35.59 26.20
CA THR A 168 21.75 36.65 26.85
C THR A 168 22.23 36.87 28.27
N ARG A 169 22.45 35.79 29.04
CA ARG A 169 22.96 35.88 30.42
C ARG A 169 24.41 36.36 30.48
N TYR A 170 25.26 35.83 29.61
CA TYR A 170 26.67 36.19 29.53
C TYR A 170 26.85 37.69 29.28
N ARG A 171 26.09 38.26 28.33
CA ARG A 171 26.09 39.70 28.06
C ARG A 171 25.50 40.51 29.22
N ALA A 172 24.39 40.05 29.80
CA ALA A 172 23.75 40.75 30.92
C ALA A 172 24.66 40.85 32.17
N MET A 173 25.58 39.89 32.34
CA MET A 173 26.51 39.85 33.47
C MET A 173 27.89 40.48 33.15
N GLY A 174 28.02 41.18 32.01
CA GLY A 174 29.22 41.96 31.69
C GLY A 174 30.23 41.28 30.76
N GLY A 175 29.98 40.05 30.29
CA GLY A 175 30.69 39.46 29.15
C GLY A 175 32.18 39.13 29.35
N ASN A 176 32.58 38.79 30.58
CA ASN A 176 33.96 38.42 30.94
C ASN A 176 34.08 36.93 31.31
N GLU A 177 35.30 36.37 31.23
CA GLU A 177 35.57 34.96 31.55
C GLU A 177 35.09 34.55 32.96
N ALA A 178 35.24 35.43 33.95
CA ALA A 178 34.81 35.17 35.33
C ALA A 178 33.29 34.93 35.47
N VAL A 179 32.46 35.56 34.62
CA VAL A 179 30.99 35.42 34.66
C VAL A 179 30.47 34.36 33.68
N ALA A 180 31.35 33.75 32.88
CA ALA A 180 31.00 32.70 31.92
C ALA A 180 30.42 31.46 32.63
N TRP A 181 31.05 31.05 33.73
CA TRP A 181 30.62 29.92 34.55
C TRP A 181 29.23 30.14 35.16
N ASP A 182 29.00 31.32 35.74
CA ASP A 182 27.70 31.73 36.29
C ASP A 182 26.60 31.85 35.23
N ALA A 183 26.99 32.17 33.98
CA ALA A 183 26.05 32.26 32.86
C ALA A 183 25.49 30.88 32.49
N ALA A 184 26.34 29.86 32.51
CA ALA A 184 25.98 28.47 32.23
C ALA A 184 25.28 27.75 33.38
N LEU A 185 25.57 28.12 34.64
CA LEU A 185 25.13 27.36 35.81
C LEU A 185 23.60 27.30 35.99
N LEU A 186 22.91 28.44 35.99
CA LEU A 186 21.46 28.48 36.21
C LEU A 186 20.68 27.68 35.14
N PRO A 187 20.95 27.82 33.83
CA PRO A 187 20.34 26.99 32.80
C PRO A 187 20.58 25.48 33.00
N LEU A 188 21.79 25.08 33.40
CA LEU A 188 22.10 23.67 33.67
C LEU A 188 21.37 23.13 34.91
N LEU A 189 21.18 23.96 35.94
CA LEU A 189 20.41 23.60 37.13
C LEU A 189 18.93 23.41 36.78
N ILE A 190 18.35 24.32 36.00
CA ILE A 190 16.98 24.18 35.48
C ILE A 190 16.86 22.89 34.64
N LEU A 191 17.83 22.62 33.78
CA LEU A 191 17.86 21.40 32.96
C LEU A 191 17.87 20.13 33.81
N THR A 192 18.67 20.13 34.88
CA THR A 192 18.77 19.02 35.84
C THR A 192 17.41 18.78 36.51
N LEU A 193 16.71 19.82 36.94
CA LEU A 193 15.36 19.71 37.49
C LEU A 193 14.35 19.21 36.45
N CYS A 194 14.41 19.71 35.21
CA CYS A 194 13.58 19.28 34.10
C CYS A 194 13.84 17.84 33.65
N SER A 195 14.95 17.21 34.07
CA SER A 195 15.21 15.79 33.83
C SER A 195 14.43 14.86 34.77
N LEU A 196 13.98 15.34 35.94
CA LEU A 196 13.27 14.51 36.93
C LEU A 196 11.90 13.99 36.43
N PRO A 197 11.07 14.76 35.72
CA PRO A 197 9.85 14.24 35.11
C PRO A 197 10.07 13.05 34.15
N ALA A 198 11.26 12.93 33.54
CA ALA A 198 11.58 11.81 32.67
C ALA A 198 11.60 10.46 33.42
N LEU A 199 11.93 10.47 34.74
CA LEU A 199 11.84 9.29 35.61
C LEU A 199 10.40 8.83 35.79
N ALA A 200 9.48 9.77 36.03
CA ALA A 200 8.06 9.47 36.15
C ALA A 200 7.50 8.89 34.83
N MET A 201 7.90 9.46 33.69
CA MET A 201 7.50 8.96 32.37
C MET A 201 8.03 7.55 32.10
N ALA A 202 9.28 7.25 32.47
CA ALA A 202 9.84 5.90 32.37
C ALA A 202 9.05 4.89 33.22
N TRP A 203 8.52 5.33 34.36
CA TRP A 203 7.78 4.47 35.28
C TRP A 203 6.40 4.07 34.76
N ILE A 204 5.75 4.91 33.94
CA ILE A 204 4.44 4.65 33.32
C ILE A 204 4.53 3.55 32.24
N VAL A 205 5.71 3.36 31.63
CA VAL A 205 5.91 2.35 30.59
C VAL A 205 5.62 0.95 31.14
N PRO A 206 4.73 0.17 30.50
CA PRO A 206 4.42 -1.19 30.91
C PRO A 206 5.68 -2.06 30.99
N ARG A 207 5.75 -2.93 32.01
CA ARG A 207 6.83 -3.90 32.12
C ARG A 207 6.56 -5.06 31.17
N VAL A 208 7.31 -5.14 30.08
CA VAL A 208 7.29 -6.28 29.16
C VAL A 208 8.35 -7.29 29.61
N PRO A 209 8.08 -8.62 29.60
CA PRO A 209 9.04 -9.63 30.03
C PRO A 209 10.36 -9.54 29.24
N PRO A 210 11.52 -9.68 29.89
CA PRO A 210 12.80 -9.78 29.19
C PRO A 210 12.83 -11.03 28.31
N HIS A 211 13.36 -10.90 27.10
CA HIS A 211 13.52 -12.01 26.16
C HIS A 211 14.99 -12.44 26.16
N GLY A 212 15.26 -13.62 26.74
CA GLY A 212 16.51 -14.40 26.66
C GLY A 212 17.81 -13.62 26.40
N GLY A 213 18.64 -13.46 27.45
CA GLY A 213 20.03 -13.04 27.32
C GLY A 213 20.98 -14.04 27.99
N VAL A 214 22.05 -14.41 27.30
CA VAL A 214 23.16 -15.24 27.86
C VAL A 214 23.77 -14.49 29.07
N PRO A 215 24.26 -15.16 30.13
CA PRO A 215 24.97 -14.48 31.21
C PRO A 215 26.13 -13.60 30.69
N LEU A 216 26.42 -12.51 31.41
CA LEU A 216 27.49 -11.57 31.03
C LEU A 216 28.84 -12.32 30.99
N GLN A 217 29.40 -12.47 29.79
CA GLN A 217 30.72 -13.05 29.59
C GLN A 217 31.72 -11.96 29.22
N ARG A 218 32.99 -12.10 29.65
CA ARG A 218 34.06 -11.16 29.25
C ARG A 218 34.23 -11.09 27.73
N ALA A 219 33.94 -12.17 27.02
CA ALA A 219 33.93 -12.22 25.57
C ALA A 219 32.91 -11.26 24.93
N LEU A 220 31.80 -10.95 25.61
CA LEU A 220 30.77 -10.02 25.12
C LEU A 220 31.30 -8.60 24.97
N LEU A 221 32.23 -8.19 25.85
CA LEU A 221 32.92 -6.89 25.77
C LEU A 221 33.87 -6.79 24.56
N LEU A 222 34.13 -7.89 23.86
CA LEU A 222 34.98 -7.94 22.66
C LEU A 222 34.18 -8.32 21.40
N GLN A 223 32.86 -8.49 21.52
CA GLN A 223 31.97 -8.96 20.44
C GLN A 223 31.35 -7.83 19.60
N HIS A 224 31.94 -6.62 19.60
CA HIS A 224 31.48 -5.44 18.83
C HIS A 224 31.09 -5.75 17.38
N PHE A 225 31.87 -6.59 16.71
CA PHE A 225 31.65 -6.93 15.30
C PHE A 225 30.86 -8.22 15.09
N ALA A 226 30.57 -9.00 16.15
CA ALA A 226 29.80 -10.25 16.03
C ALA A 226 28.34 -9.97 15.71
N HIS A 227 27.70 -9.02 16.41
CA HIS A 227 26.32 -8.62 16.12
C HIS A 227 26.20 -7.91 14.76
N LEU A 228 27.24 -7.16 14.34
CA LEU A 228 27.31 -6.58 12.99
C LEU A 228 27.40 -7.68 11.93
N LYS A 229 28.18 -8.74 12.16
CA LYS A 229 28.24 -9.92 11.30
C LYS A 229 26.88 -10.61 11.21
N ASP A 230 26.15 -10.73 12.31
CA ASP A 230 24.79 -11.30 12.32
C ASP A 230 23.80 -10.44 11.53
N LEU A 231 23.83 -9.11 11.70
CA LEU A 231 23.07 -8.17 10.87
C LEU A 231 23.40 -8.33 9.38
N TRP A 232 24.67 -8.56 9.04
CA TRP A 232 25.15 -8.69 7.67
C TRP A 232 24.90 -10.07 7.04
N ARG A 233 24.58 -11.09 7.84
CA ARG A 233 24.19 -12.43 7.35
C ARG A 233 22.78 -12.43 6.78
N ASP A 234 21.87 -11.67 7.37
CA ASP A 234 20.51 -11.51 6.87
C ASP A 234 20.50 -10.47 5.74
N ALA A 235 20.36 -10.95 4.50
CA ALA A 235 20.44 -10.09 3.32
C ALA A 235 19.36 -8.98 3.30
N PRO A 236 18.07 -9.25 3.58
CA PRO A 236 17.07 -8.20 3.76
C PRO A 236 17.42 -7.15 4.84
N LEU A 237 17.80 -7.57 6.05
CA LEU A 237 18.16 -6.66 7.14
C LEU A 237 19.40 -5.81 6.80
N ARG A 238 20.44 -6.43 6.24
CA ARG A 238 21.66 -5.74 5.79
C ARG A 238 21.36 -4.63 4.77
N ARG A 239 20.48 -4.89 3.80
CA ARG A 239 20.14 -3.91 2.76
C ARG A 239 19.41 -2.71 3.35
N ALA A 240 18.46 -2.96 4.22
CA ALA A 240 17.72 -1.88 4.87
C ALA A 240 18.61 -1.08 5.85
N SER A 241 19.50 -1.75 6.60
CA SER A 241 20.46 -1.07 7.47
C SER A 241 21.45 -0.21 6.69
N LEU A 242 21.96 -0.67 5.54
CA LEU A 242 22.82 0.14 4.67
C LEU A 242 22.11 1.42 4.20
N GLY A 243 20.80 1.33 3.92
CA GLY A 243 19.96 2.49 3.64
C GLY A 243 19.93 3.48 4.82
N MET A 244 19.74 2.99 6.05
CA MET A 244 19.75 3.85 7.25
C MET A 244 21.12 4.48 7.51
N ALA A 245 22.19 3.71 7.37
CA ALA A 245 23.56 4.20 7.55
C ALA A 245 23.91 5.29 6.52
N PHE A 246 23.46 5.13 5.26
CA PHE A 246 23.60 6.18 4.26
C PHE A 246 22.88 7.48 4.64
N PHE A 247 21.66 7.39 5.20
CA PHE A 247 20.95 8.56 5.69
C PHE A 247 21.74 9.27 6.80
N TRP A 248 22.22 8.54 7.81
CA TRP A 248 22.98 9.15 8.91
C TRP A 248 24.32 9.73 8.45
N GLY A 249 24.98 9.06 7.50
CA GLY A 249 26.13 9.62 6.81
C GLY A 249 25.80 10.93 6.08
N LEU A 250 24.66 11.00 5.37
CA LEU A 250 24.20 12.22 4.71
C LEU A 250 23.87 13.34 5.71
N VAL A 251 23.30 13.01 6.88
CA VAL A 251 23.05 14.00 7.95
C VAL A 251 24.36 14.56 8.50
N THR A 252 25.35 13.70 8.78
CA THR A 252 26.69 14.15 9.18
C THR A 252 27.35 14.99 8.09
N PHE A 253 27.23 14.57 6.83
CA PHE A 253 27.70 15.33 5.68
C PHE A 253 27.08 16.72 5.64
N LEU A 254 25.75 16.83 5.69
CA LEU A 254 25.04 18.10 5.61
C LEU A 254 25.40 19.03 6.78
N ASN A 255 25.51 18.49 8.00
CA ASN A 255 25.91 19.28 9.16
C ASN A 255 27.31 19.89 9.00
N LEU A 256 28.31 19.08 8.63
CA LEU A 256 29.68 19.57 8.42
C LEU A 256 29.77 20.51 7.21
N TRP A 257 29.07 20.18 6.13
CA TRP A 257 29.00 21.00 4.93
C TRP A 257 28.36 22.37 5.20
N SER A 258 27.27 22.43 5.98
CA SER A 258 26.65 23.70 6.39
C SER A 258 27.58 24.58 7.21
N VAL A 259 28.35 24.00 8.14
CA VAL A 259 29.36 24.73 8.92
C VAL A 259 30.46 25.27 8.00
N LYS A 260 30.99 24.45 7.09
CA LYS A 260 32.03 24.88 6.13
C LYS A 260 31.52 25.95 5.17
N LEU A 261 30.27 25.85 4.73
CA LEU A 261 29.61 26.84 3.87
C LEU A 261 29.43 28.18 4.57
N ALA A 262 28.97 28.16 5.82
CA ALA A 262 28.88 29.38 6.62
C ALA A 262 30.26 30.04 6.80
N LYS A 263 31.31 29.24 7.05
CA LYS A 263 32.69 29.74 7.17
C LYS A 263 33.18 30.37 5.87
N ALA A 264 32.89 29.75 4.72
CA ALA A 264 33.30 30.26 3.41
C ALA A 264 32.62 31.59 3.05
N LEU A 265 31.38 31.81 3.50
CA LEU A 265 30.62 33.03 3.22
C LEU A 265 30.97 34.21 4.14
N THR A 266 31.32 33.95 5.40
CA THR A 266 31.60 35.01 6.39
C THR A 266 33.09 35.22 6.66
N GLY A 267 33.97 34.44 6.02
CA GLY A 267 35.39 34.39 6.35
C GLY A 267 35.68 33.81 7.75
N GLY A 268 34.68 33.24 8.42
CA GLY A 268 34.78 32.78 9.81
C GLY A 268 34.70 33.90 10.85
N HIS A 269 34.28 35.11 10.46
CA HIS A 269 34.12 36.26 11.35
C HIS A 269 32.64 36.52 11.68
N GLY A 270 32.30 37.73 12.13
CA GLY A 270 30.96 38.11 12.61
C GLY A 270 29.82 37.58 11.74
N GLY A 271 28.82 36.95 12.37
CA GLY A 271 27.67 36.33 11.70
C GLY A 271 27.84 34.84 11.32
N PHE A 272 29.05 34.27 11.42
CA PHE A 272 29.31 32.84 11.16
C PHE A 272 28.37 31.90 11.92
N GLY A 273 28.30 32.06 13.26
CA GLY A 273 27.49 31.18 14.12
C GLY A 273 25.99 31.28 13.82
N THR A 274 25.51 32.48 13.53
CA THR A 274 24.11 32.73 13.13
C THR A 274 23.79 32.00 11.83
N LEU A 275 24.60 32.20 10.79
CA LEU A 275 24.36 31.60 9.48
C LEU A 275 24.47 30.06 9.51
N ALA A 276 25.44 29.52 10.24
CA ALA A 276 25.55 28.07 10.44
C ALA A 276 24.30 27.50 11.15
N SER A 277 23.80 28.21 12.17
CA SER A 277 22.60 27.83 12.91
C SER A 277 21.34 27.92 12.05
N GLU A 278 21.23 28.92 11.16
CA GLU A 278 20.13 29.04 10.22
C GLU A 278 20.06 27.86 9.24
N PHE A 279 21.20 27.45 8.67
CA PHE A 279 21.25 26.27 7.79
C PHE A 279 20.84 24.99 8.52
N MET A 280 21.36 24.77 9.73
CA MET A 280 21.00 23.61 10.55
C MET A 280 19.53 23.63 10.98
N ALA A 281 18.98 24.82 11.30
CA ALA A 281 17.58 24.98 11.66
C ALA A 281 16.66 24.65 10.48
N ALA A 282 16.98 25.15 9.28
CA ALA A 282 16.25 24.82 8.06
C ALA A 282 16.26 23.31 7.76
N ALA A 283 17.42 22.65 7.87
CA ALA A 283 17.50 21.19 7.73
C ALA A 283 16.67 20.45 8.80
N SER A 284 16.72 20.90 10.06
CA SER A 284 15.98 20.30 11.17
C SER A 284 14.47 20.44 11.01
N LEU A 285 13.98 21.61 10.57
CA LEU A 285 12.57 21.84 10.24
C LEU A 285 12.09 20.90 9.13
N GLY A 286 12.92 20.71 8.10
CA GLY A 286 12.66 19.72 7.05
C GLY A 286 12.52 18.31 7.60
N MET A 287 13.43 17.85 8.47
CA MET A 287 13.35 16.53 9.09
C MET A 287 12.09 16.35 9.95
N ILE A 288 11.72 17.36 10.75
CA ILE A 288 10.50 17.33 11.58
C ILE A 288 9.27 17.15 10.68
N ALA A 289 9.14 17.97 9.64
CA ALA A 289 8.04 17.88 8.69
C ALA A 289 8.02 16.54 7.95
N GLY A 290 9.18 16.03 7.53
CA GLY A 290 9.29 14.76 6.80
C GLY A 290 8.95 13.54 7.66
N PHE A 291 9.40 13.49 8.93
CA PHE A 291 9.01 12.43 9.85
C PHE A 291 7.53 12.48 10.22
N GLY A 292 6.95 13.68 10.36
CA GLY A 292 5.51 13.87 10.54
C GLY A 292 4.70 13.37 9.34
N LEU A 293 5.12 13.72 8.12
CA LEU A 293 4.53 13.21 6.88
C LEU A 293 4.64 11.68 6.80
N ALA A 294 5.82 11.12 7.10
CA ALA A 294 6.02 9.68 7.11
C ALA A 294 5.13 8.97 8.14
N ALA A 295 4.90 9.55 9.33
CA ALA A 295 3.99 8.99 10.32
C ALA A 295 2.55 8.87 9.78
N VAL A 296 2.11 9.84 8.98
CA VAL A 296 0.80 9.81 8.31
C VAL A 296 0.78 8.78 7.18
N LEU A 297 1.80 8.78 6.31
CA LEU A 297 1.91 7.86 5.18
C LEU A 297 1.99 6.39 5.62
N LEU A 298 2.64 6.12 6.75
CA LEU A 298 2.86 4.78 7.31
C LEU A 298 1.87 4.43 8.42
N ARG A 299 0.79 5.20 8.60
CA ARG A 299 -0.14 5.06 9.73
C ARG A 299 -0.77 3.68 9.87
N ARG A 300 -1.05 3.04 8.73
CA ARG A 300 -1.80 1.78 8.65
C ARG A 300 -0.93 0.56 8.38
N ARG A 301 0.27 0.77 7.81
CA ARG A 301 1.19 -0.28 7.37
C ARG A 301 2.55 0.31 6.99
N ILE A 302 3.58 -0.52 7.06
CA ILE A 302 4.94 -0.18 6.61
C ILE A 302 5.02 -0.41 5.10
N GLU A 303 5.24 0.66 4.33
CA GLU A 303 5.39 0.60 2.87
C GLU A 303 6.75 1.13 2.46
N LEU A 304 7.65 0.21 2.08
CA LEU A 304 9.00 0.53 1.62
C LEU A 304 9.02 1.24 0.24
N GLY A 305 7.89 1.29 -0.47
CA GLY A 305 7.79 1.96 -1.77
C GLY A 305 8.11 3.46 -1.73
N TRP A 306 8.01 4.11 -0.55
CA TRP A 306 8.37 5.52 -0.37
C TRP A 306 9.87 5.78 -0.38
N VAL A 307 10.70 4.77 -0.04
CA VAL A 307 12.17 4.90 0.02
C VAL A 307 12.76 5.34 -1.32
N PRO A 308 12.51 4.67 -2.46
CA PRO A 308 13.06 5.10 -3.74
C PRO A 308 12.47 6.44 -4.23
N VAL A 309 11.20 6.73 -3.94
CA VAL A 309 10.58 8.04 -4.29
C VAL A 309 11.32 9.18 -3.58
N ALA A 310 11.53 9.02 -2.28
CA ALA A 310 12.29 9.97 -1.47
C ALA A 310 13.75 10.05 -1.91
N GLY A 311 14.38 8.92 -2.27
CA GLY A 311 15.75 8.88 -2.78
C GLY A 311 15.95 9.64 -4.10
N VAL A 312 15.01 9.52 -5.04
CA VAL A 312 15.02 10.33 -6.28
C VAL A 312 14.90 11.82 -5.96
N ALA A 313 13.99 12.19 -5.05
CA ALA A 313 13.84 13.58 -4.61
C ALA A 313 15.13 14.10 -3.97
N MET A 314 15.76 13.33 -3.07
CA MET A 314 17.04 13.70 -2.45
C MET A 314 18.14 13.95 -3.48
N ALA A 315 18.27 13.08 -4.48
CA ALA A 315 19.26 13.23 -5.54
C ALA A 315 19.05 14.52 -6.36
N ILE A 316 17.81 14.77 -6.80
CA ILE A 316 17.47 15.96 -7.59
C ILE A 316 17.69 17.23 -6.75
N LEU A 317 17.21 17.25 -5.51
CA LEU A 317 17.30 18.42 -4.63
C LEU A 317 18.75 18.75 -4.28
N ALA A 318 19.59 17.75 -3.99
CA ALA A 318 21.02 17.97 -3.73
C ALA A 318 21.76 18.53 -4.96
N LEU A 319 21.45 18.02 -6.17
CA LEU A 319 22.02 18.55 -7.41
C LEU A 319 21.54 19.99 -7.71
N LEU A 320 20.28 20.32 -7.42
CA LEU A 320 19.75 21.68 -7.56
C LEU A 320 20.40 22.66 -6.57
N ILE A 321 20.66 22.23 -5.33
CA ILE A 321 21.39 23.02 -4.33
C ILE A 321 22.81 23.34 -4.83
N ALA A 322 23.45 22.41 -5.54
CA ALA A 322 24.79 22.63 -6.11
C ALA A 322 24.84 23.79 -7.12
N THR A 323 23.74 24.08 -7.81
CA THR A 323 23.69 25.06 -8.89
C THR A 323 23.15 26.43 -8.47
N LEU A 324 22.44 26.53 -7.34
CA LEU A 324 21.79 27.78 -6.94
C LEU A 324 22.73 28.73 -6.18
N PRO A 325 22.45 30.05 -6.22
CA PRO A 325 23.12 31.01 -5.36
C PRO A 325 22.76 30.73 -3.90
N VAL A 326 23.78 30.76 -3.04
CA VAL A 326 23.65 30.46 -1.61
C VAL A 326 23.06 31.65 -0.88
N GLY A 327 22.20 31.40 0.12
CA GLY A 327 21.63 32.44 0.99
C GLY A 327 20.30 33.04 0.53
N GLY A 328 19.82 32.74 -0.68
CA GLY A 328 18.47 33.13 -1.12
C GLY A 328 17.36 32.27 -0.51
N GLY A 329 16.12 32.77 -0.47
CA GLY A 329 14.97 32.01 0.05
C GLY A 329 14.76 30.66 -0.65
N GLY A 330 15.07 30.57 -1.96
CA GLY A 330 15.03 29.32 -2.71
C GLY A 330 16.05 28.28 -2.22
N PHE A 331 17.23 28.70 -1.75
CA PHE A 331 18.25 27.82 -1.18
C PHE A 331 17.75 27.18 0.13
N TYR A 332 17.21 27.99 1.05
CA TYR A 332 16.64 27.48 2.31
C TYR A 332 15.46 26.54 2.04
N ALA A 333 14.59 26.88 1.09
CA ALA A 333 13.47 26.02 0.70
C ALA A 333 13.95 24.64 0.21
N LEU A 334 14.98 24.59 -0.64
CA LEU A 334 15.54 23.32 -1.09
C LEU A 334 16.22 22.54 0.03
N LEU A 335 16.90 23.21 0.97
CA LEU A 335 17.51 22.55 2.13
C LEU A 335 16.44 21.89 3.02
N VAL A 336 15.32 22.59 3.27
CA VAL A 336 14.14 22.05 3.97
C VAL A 336 13.57 20.85 3.22
N LEU A 337 13.36 20.96 1.91
CA LEU A 337 12.81 19.87 1.09
C LEU A 337 13.75 18.66 1.00
N LEU A 338 15.07 18.89 0.94
CA LEU A 338 16.08 17.82 0.94
C LEU A 338 16.02 17.04 2.26
N ALA A 339 16.01 17.75 3.39
CA ALA A 339 15.93 17.14 4.71
C ALA A 339 14.57 16.44 4.96
N MET A 340 13.47 17.02 4.46
CA MET A 340 12.14 16.39 4.47
C MET A 340 12.14 15.08 3.68
N SER A 341 12.74 15.07 2.48
CA SER A 341 12.86 13.88 1.65
C SER A 341 13.73 12.83 2.34
N ALA A 342 14.85 13.22 2.97
CA ALA A 342 15.72 12.33 3.73
C ALA A 342 14.97 11.66 4.92
N ALA A 343 14.10 12.39 5.61
CA ALA A 343 13.28 11.82 6.69
C ALA A 343 12.23 10.82 6.18
N VAL A 344 11.57 11.11 5.04
CA VAL A 344 10.63 10.17 4.37
C VAL A 344 11.36 8.94 3.83
N TYR A 345 12.63 9.07 3.47
CA TYR A 345 13.50 7.94 3.09
C TYR A 345 13.82 7.03 4.30
N LEU A 346 14.18 7.61 5.45
CA LEU A 346 14.59 6.84 6.64
C LEU A 346 13.42 6.14 7.33
N ALA A 347 12.27 6.81 7.49
CA ALA A 347 11.19 6.33 8.35
C ALA A 347 10.65 4.93 7.97
N PRO A 348 10.40 4.59 6.69
CA PRO A 348 9.99 3.25 6.29
C PRO A 348 11.07 2.20 6.54
N LEU A 349 12.35 2.51 6.26
CA LEU A 349 13.47 1.59 6.50
C LEU A 349 13.60 1.27 7.99
N ASN A 350 13.54 2.29 8.83
CA ASN A 350 13.66 2.14 10.27
C ASN A 350 12.49 1.33 10.85
N ALA A 351 11.25 1.63 10.45
CA ALA A 351 10.09 0.87 10.89
C ALA A 351 10.15 -0.60 10.42
N TRP A 352 10.57 -0.83 9.18
CA TRP A 352 10.67 -2.17 8.60
C TRP A 352 11.73 -3.04 9.30
N VAL A 353 12.90 -2.47 9.58
CA VAL A 353 13.97 -3.16 10.29
C VAL A 353 13.53 -3.52 11.72
N GLN A 354 12.89 -2.58 12.43
CA GLN A 354 12.29 -2.84 13.74
C GLN A 354 11.26 -3.96 13.71
N ASP A 355 10.47 -4.04 12.64
CA ASP A 355 9.48 -5.10 12.49
C ASP A 355 10.13 -6.48 12.32
N ARG A 356 11.28 -6.54 11.63
CA ARG A 356 11.92 -7.80 11.28
C ARG A 356 12.86 -8.34 12.34
N TYR A 357 13.22 -7.55 13.35
CA TYR A 357 14.07 -8.02 14.43
C TYR A 357 13.47 -9.23 15.16
N PRO A 358 14.23 -10.34 15.32
CA PRO A 358 13.85 -11.45 16.18
C PRO A 358 13.64 -10.97 17.61
N ALA A 359 12.60 -11.49 18.30
CA ALA A 359 12.19 -11.01 19.61
C ALA A 359 13.31 -11.00 20.67
N GLY A 360 14.20 -12.00 20.65
CA GLY A 360 15.31 -12.12 21.60
C GLY A 360 16.64 -11.47 21.19
N LYS A 361 16.71 -10.76 20.05
CA LYS A 361 17.95 -10.09 19.58
C LYS A 361 17.72 -8.64 19.14
N ARG A 362 16.61 -8.02 19.59
CA ARG A 362 16.22 -6.67 19.13
C ARG A 362 17.25 -5.62 19.55
N GLY A 363 17.68 -5.67 20.79
CA GLY A 363 18.67 -4.76 21.36
C GLY A 363 20.04 -4.94 20.72
N GLU A 364 20.49 -6.19 20.56
CA GLU A 364 21.75 -6.52 19.89
C GLU A 364 21.80 -6.01 18.44
N LEU A 365 20.77 -6.31 17.64
CA LEU A 365 20.72 -5.87 16.24
C LEU A 365 20.58 -4.35 16.12
N GLN A 366 19.81 -3.71 16.99
CA GLN A 366 19.71 -2.25 17.00
C GLN A 366 21.05 -1.59 17.36
N SER A 367 21.80 -2.18 18.28
CA SER A 367 23.13 -1.67 18.64
C SER A 367 24.13 -1.83 17.48
N ALA A 368 24.03 -2.93 16.74
CA ALA A 368 24.81 -3.13 15.51
C ALA A 368 24.45 -2.11 14.42
N VAL A 369 23.18 -1.75 14.27
CA VAL A 369 22.74 -0.66 13.38
C VAL A 369 23.34 0.67 13.83
N ASN A 370 23.26 1.03 15.11
CA ASN A 370 23.84 2.27 15.63
C ASN A 370 25.36 2.34 15.37
N LEU A 371 26.09 1.23 15.58
CA LEU A 371 27.51 1.13 15.27
C LEU A 371 27.79 1.36 13.77
N GLN A 372 26.98 0.78 12.89
CA GLN A 372 27.05 0.99 11.45
C GLN A 372 26.82 2.46 11.06
N ASP A 373 25.87 3.12 11.71
CA ASP A 373 25.55 4.54 11.50
C ASP A 373 26.75 5.44 11.90
N CYS A 374 27.43 5.14 13.01
CA CYS A 374 28.66 5.83 13.39
C CYS A 374 29.77 5.70 12.33
N PHE A 375 29.99 4.50 11.79
CA PHE A 375 30.97 4.31 10.71
C PHE A 375 30.60 5.09 9.45
N ALA A 376 29.32 5.14 9.08
CA ALA A 376 28.88 5.94 7.94
C ALA A 376 29.10 7.44 8.16
N GLY A 377 28.90 7.94 9.39
CA GLY A 377 29.24 9.32 9.76
C GLY A 377 30.74 9.62 9.63
N ILE A 378 31.61 8.72 10.09
CA ILE A 378 33.08 8.86 9.94
C ILE A 378 33.48 8.88 8.46
N LEU A 379 32.93 7.97 7.65
CA LEU A 379 33.19 7.93 6.20
C LEU A 379 32.72 9.21 5.50
N ALA A 380 31.56 9.76 5.88
CA ALA A 380 31.04 11.00 5.34
C ALA A 380 31.92 12.21 5.70
N ALA A 381 32.39 12.30 6.95
CA ALA A 381 33.34 13.32 7.37
C ALA A 381 34.68 13.22 6.60
N GLY A 382 35.22 12.00 6.47
CA GLY A 382 36.42 11.74 5.68
C GLY A 382 36.27 12.10 4.20
N LEU A 383 35.10 11.83 3.61
CA LEU A 383 34.80 12.22 2.23
C LEU A 383 34.79 13.74 2.05
N ILE A 384 34.20 14.50 2.98
CA ILE A 384 34.22 15.97 2.94
C ILE A 384 35.64 16.50 3.01
N GLU A 385 36.47 15.98 3.91
CA GLU A 385 37.86 16.42 4.04
C GLU A 385 38.68 16.07 2.79
N ALA A 386 38.53 14.84 2.26
CA ALA A 386 39.21 14.41 1.05
C ALA A 386 38.83 15.26 -0.17
N LEU A 387 37.54 15.52 -0.38
CA LEU A 387 37.09 16.38 -1.48
C LEU A 387 37.56 17.83 -1.30
N GLY A 388 37.53 18.35 -0.07
CA GLY A 388 38.07 19.69 0.23
C GLY A 388 39.56 19.80 -0.07
N TRP A 389 40.34 18.78 0.32
CA TRP A 389 41.77 18.70 0.00
C TRP A 389 42.01 18.68 -1.51
N ILE A 390 41.27 17.86 -2.27
CA ILE A 390 41.36 17.81 -3.74
C ILE A 390 41.03 19.18 -4.35
N SER A 391 39.91 19.79 -3.96
CA SER A 391 39.47 21.08 -4.51
C SER A 391 40.52 22.17 -4.28
N HIS A 392 41.13 22.20 -3.09
CA HIS A 392 42.20 23.16 -2.78
C HIS A 392 43.44 22.94 -3.66
N HIS A 393 43.89 21.69 -3.85
CA HIS A 393 45.06 21.39 -4.71
C HIS A 393 44.81 21.65 -6.19
N CYS A 394 43.55 21.59 -6.63
CA CYS A 394 43.15 21.99 -7.99
C CYS A 394 43.00 23.50 -8.17
N GLY A 395 43.25 24.33 -7.14
CA GLY A 395 43.13 25.78 -7.22
C GLY A 395 41.68 26.29 -7.34
N LEU A 396 40.68 25.48 -6.95
CA LEU A 396 39.28 25.89 -6.96
C LEU A 396 38.97 26.83 -5.79
N ASP A 397 38.07 27.78 -6.01
CA ASP A 397 37.53 28.61 -4.94
C ASP A 397 36.75 27.76 -3.91
N ALA A 398 36.74 28.20 -2.66
CA ALA A 398 36.11 27.46 -1.57
C ALA A 398 34.61 27.18 -1.83
N LEU A 399 33.90 28.10 -2.48
CA LEU A 399 32.49 27.94 -2.80
C LEU A 399 32.27 26.92 -3.93
N ALA A 400 33.07 26.94 -5.00
CA ALA A 400 33.00 25.89 -6.03
C ALA A 400 33.36 24.50 -5.46
N GLY A 401 34.35 24.41 -4.57
CA GLY A 401 34.67 23.17 -3.86
C GLY A 401 33.46 22.62 -3.08
N LEU A 402 32.76 23.48 -2.33
CA LEU A 402 31.56 23.11 -1.59
C LEU A 402 30.37 22.74 -2.50
N ARG A 403 30.26 23.37 -3.68
CA ARG A 403 29.27 22.98 -4.72
C ARG A 403 29.54 21.59 -5.28
N ILE A 404 30.80 21.25 -5.54
CA ILE A 404 31.20 19.91 -5.97
C ILE A 404 30.87 18.88 -4.88
N GLN A 405 31.14 19.20 -3.61
CA GLN A 405 30.84 18.29 -2.50
C GLN A 405 29.34 17.94 -2.43
N ILE A 406 28.44 18.93 -2.48
CA ILE A 406 26.99 18.65 -2.47
C ILE A 406 26.50 17.97 -3.75
N ALA A 407 27.12 18.25 -4.91
CA ALA A 407 26.84 17.53 -6.15
C ALA A 407 27.23 16.04 -6.05
N VAL A 408 28.39 15.73 -5.48
CA VAL A 408 28.82 14.35 -5.21
C VAL A 408 27.85 13.66 -4.26
N ALA A 409 27.39 14.34 -3.20
CA ALA A 409 26.35 13.80 -2.32
C ALA A 409 25.04 13.49 -3.08
N GLY A 410 24.64 14.35 -4.02
CA GLY A 410 23.50 14.11 -4.91
C GLY A 410 23.66 12.89 -5.82
N LEU A 411 24.85 12.68 -6.39
CA LEU A 411 25.18 11.49 -7.18
C LEU A 411 25.17 10.21 -6.32
N LEU A 412 25.68 10.28 -5.09
CA LEU A 412 25.62 9.17 -4.15
C LEU A 412 24.16 8.84 -3.75
N CYS A 413 23.31 9.85 -3.59
CA CYS A 413 21.86 9.65 -3.39
C CYS A 413 21.23 8.93 -4.60
N ALA A 414 21.59 9.32 -5.83
CA ALA A 414 21.11 8.66 -7.04
C ALA A 414 21.56 7.19 -7.11
N LEU A 415 22.84 6.93 -6.82
CA LEU A 415 23.40 5.59 -6.79
C LEU A 415 22.71 4.70 -5.74
N MET A 416 22.55 5.20 -4.51
CA MET A 416 21.88 4.48 -3.44
C MET A 416 20.40 4.20 -3.78
N THR A 417 19.73 5.17 -4.43
CA THR A 417 18.36 4.99 -4.92
C THR A 417 18.26 3.90 -5.97
N LEU A 418 19.18 3.86 -6.94
CA LEU A 418 19.25 2.80 -7.95
C LEU A 418 19.47 1.43 -7.31
N VAL A 419 20.35 1.35 -6.30
CA VAL A 419 20.58 0.14 -5.52
C VAL A 419 19.30 -0.30 -4.81
N ASN A 420 18.60 0.61 -4.12
CA ASN A 420 17.33 0.30 -3.44
C ASN A 420 16.23 -0.18 -4.40
N ILE A 421 16.09 0.45 -5.58
CA ILE A 421 15.13 0.03 -6.60
C ILE A 421 15.45 -1.39 -7.10
N ARG A 422 16.72 -1.71 -7.33
CA ARG A 422 17.16 -3.04 -7.76
C ARG A 422 16.99 -4.11 -6.69
N LEU A 423 17.16 -3.73 -5.41
CA LEU A 423 17.08 -4.66 -4.29
C LEU A 423 15.65 -4.93 -3.81
N MET A 424 14.74 -3.97 -3.98
CA MET A 424 13.34 -4.04 -3.52
C MET A 424 12.33 -3.66 -4.63
N PRO A 425 12.38 -4.31 -5.81
CA PRO A 425 11.55 -3.92 -6.95
C PRO A 425 10.05 -4.10 -6.68
N GLY A 426 9.67 -5.11 -5.88
CA GLY A 426 8.27 -5.43 -5.56
C GLY A 426 7.51 -4.29 -4.90
N HIS A 427 8.06 -3.73 -3.80
CA HIS A 427 7.40 -2.66 -3.05
C HIS A 427 7.27 -1.36 -3.85
N PHE A 428 8.29 -1.02 -4.63
CA PHE A 428 8.27 0.17 -5.49
C PHE A 428 7.27 0.04 -6.64
N LEU A 429 7.32 -1.08 -7.37
CA LEU A 429 6.41 -1.33 -8.49
C LEU A 429 4.96 -1.47 -8.02
N ARG A 430 4.71 -2.05 -6.85
CA ARG A 430 3.37 -2.09 -6.26
C ARG A 430 2.84 -0.69 -5.96
N LEU A 431 3.64 0.18 -5.36
CA LEU A 431 3.26 1.57 -5.11
C LEU A 431 2.97 2.31 -6.42
N LEU A 432 3.86 2.18 -7.40
CA LEU A 432 3.71 2.84 -8.70
C LEU A 432 2.47 2.34 -9.44
N ALA A 433 2.29 1.02 -9.52
CA ALA A 433 1.18 0.40 -10.24
C ALA A 433 -0.17 0.74 -9.59
N THR A 434 -0.29 0.62 -8.26
CA THR A 434 -1.54 0.97 -7.56
C THR A 434 -1.86 2.45 -7.67
N THR A 435 -0.85 3.33 -7.61
CA THR A 435 -1.04 4.78 -7.82
C THR A 435 -1.47 5.08 -9.25
N LEU A 436 -0.80 4.49 -10.24
CA LEU A 436 -1.13 4.65 -11.66
C LEU A 436 -2.55 4.17 -11.98
N VAL A 437 -2.92 2.98 -11.47
CA VAL A 437 -4.26 2.41 -11.66
C VAL A 437 -5.33 3.28 -11.04
N ARG A 438 -5.11 3.80 -9.81
CA ARG A 438 -6.05 4.73 -9.17
C ARG A 438 -6.19 6.05 -9.94
N SER A 439 -5.10 6.56 -10.50
CA SER A 439 -5.10 7.78 -11.31
C SER A 439 -5.79 7.62 -12.66
N ILE A 440 -5.69 6.44 -13.31
CA ILE A 440 -6.29 6.18 -14.63
C ILE A 440 -7.74 5.69 -14.51
N TYR A 441 -8.01 4.65 -13.71
CA TYR A 441 -9.25 3.86 -13.74
C TYR A 441 -10.30 4.23 -12.67
N GLN A 442 -10.12 5.30 -11.90
CA GLN A 442 -11.06 5.75 -10.84
C GLN A 442 -11.66 4.58 -10.04
N VAL A 443 -10.81 3.76 -9.40
CA VAL A 443 -11.24 2.54 -8.69
C VAL A 443 -12.20 2.90 -7.55
N ARG A 444 -13.46 2.47 -7.66
CA ARG A 444 -14.50 2.63 -6.62
C ARG A 444 -14.67 1.33 -5.87
N THR A 445 -14.81 1.42 -4.54
CA THR A 445 -15.06 0.27 -3.67
C THR A 445 -16.50 0.30 -3.17
N ILE A 446 -17.22 -0.80 -3.32
CA ILE A 446 -18.61 -0.96 -2.88
C ILE A 446 -18.65 -1.97 -1.74
N GLN A 447 -19.37 -1.67 -0.66
CA GLN A 447 -19.42 -2.48 0.56
C GLN A 447 -18.05 -2.83 1.17
N PHE A 448 -17.05 -1.93 1.09
CA PHE A 448 -15.70 -2.16 1.63
C PHE A 448 -15.66 -2.62 3.11
N LYS A 449 -16.70 -2.27 3.90
CA LYS A 449 -16.89 -2.71 5.29
C LYS A 449 -16.95 -4.24 5.45
N ASN A 450 -17.30 -4.99 4.41
CA ASN A 450 -17.39 -6.44 4.43
C ASN A 450 -16.02 -7.11 4.42
N LEU A 451 -14.96 -6.39 4.00
CA LEU A 451 -13.59 -6.89 4.08
C LEU A 451 -13.15 -6.90 5.56
N PRO A 452 -12.81 -8.07 6.14
CA PRO A 452 -12.29 -8.12 7.50
C PRO A 452 -11.03 -7.25 7.63
N PRO A 453 -10.99 -6.31 8.60
CA PRO A 453 -9.82 -5.46 8.78
C PRO A 453 -8.59 -6.25 9.27
N HIS A 454 -8.83 -7.42 9.86
CA HIS A 454 -7.85 -8.32 10.50
C HIS A 454 -8.23 -9.79 10.28
N GLY A 455 -7.28 -10.69 10.49
CA GLY A 455 -7.45 -12.13 10.28
C GLY A 455 -7.35 -12.56 8.81
N GLY A 456 -7.25 -13.86 8.57
CA GLY A 456 -7.23 -14.43 7.22
C GLY A 456 -8.56 -14.21 6.51
N VAL A 457 -8.53 -14.03 5.20
CA VAL A 457 -9.74 -13.97 4.36
C VAL A 457 -9.44 -14.52 2.98
N LEU A 458 -10.31 -15.41 2.47
CA LEU A 458 -10.19 -15.94 1.11
C LEU A 458 -11.08 -15.11 0.18
N LEU A 459 -10.45 -14.22 -0.58
CA LEU A 459 -11.06 -13.39 -1.60
C LEU A 459 -11.33 -14.24 -2.86
N LEU A 460 -12.59 -14.27 -3.30
CA LEU A 460 -13.05 -15.04 -4.46
C LEU A 460 -13.69 -14.11 -5.49
N PRO A 461 -12.90 -13.44 -6.35
CA PRO A 461 -13.41 -12.53 -7.37
C PRO A 461 -13.86 -13.24 -8.67
N ASN A 462 -14.65 -12.57 -9.49
CA ASN A 462 -14.76 -12.92 -10.91
C ASN A 462 -13.44 -12.68 -11.68
N HIS A 463 -13.23 -13.36 -12.81
CA HIS A 463 -12.02 -13.28 -13.60
C HIS A 463 -12.26 -12.78 -15.03
N VAL A 464 -12.09 -11.47 -15.20
CA VAL A 464 -12.43 -10.72 -16.41
C VAL A 464 -11.20 -10.33 -17.23
N THR A 465 -10.12 -9.90 -16.54
CA THR A 465 -8.89 -9.40 -17.18
C THR A 465 -7.64 -9.87 -16.46
N TYR A 466 -6.52 -9.91 -17.18
CA TYR A 466 -5.21 -10.10 -16.55
C TYR A 466 -4.85 -8.99 -15.55
N ALA A 467 -5.50 -7.82 -15.66
CA ALA A 467 -5.26 -6.69 -14.77
C ALA A 467 -6.09 -6.73 -13.48
N ASP A 468 -6.98 -7.72 -13.31
CA ASP A 468 -7.85 -7.83 -12.13
C ASP A 468 -7.07 -7.85 -10.82
N ALA A 469 -5.88 -8.48 -10.81
CA ALA A 469 -5.00 -8.47 -9.65
C ALA A 469 -4.59 -7.04 -9.22
N PHE A 470 -4.35 -6.13 -10.17
CA PHE A 470 -4.04 -4.74 -9.86
C PHE A 470 -5.28 -3.98 -9.35
N PHE A 471 -6.44 -4.23 -9.95
CA PHE A 471 -7.68 -3.58 -9.54
C PHE A 471 -8.06 -3.99 -8.12
N ILE A 472 -7.97 -5.29 -7.82
CA ILE A 472 -8.20 -5.84 -6.47
C ILE A 472 -7.14 -5.31 -5.50
N ALA A 473 -5.86 -5.32 -5.85
CA ALA A 473 -4.81 -4.78 -4.97
C ALA A 473 -4.98 -3.27 -4.71
N ALA A 474 -5.49 -2.51 -5.68
CA ALA A 474 -5.80 -1.09 -5.54
C ALA A 474 -7.09 -0.84 -4.73
N ALA A 475 -8.07 -1.74 -4.80
CA ALA A 475 -9.33 -1.67 -4.04
C ALA A 475 -9.18 -2.16 -2.59
N CYS A 476 -8.36 -3.18 -2.36
CA CYS A 476 -8.13 -3.73 -1.04
C CYS A 476 -7.31 -2.78 -0.16
N GLY A 477 -7.72 -2.63 1.10
CA GLY A 477 -7.02 -1.80 2.09
C GLY A 477 -5.77 -2.45 2.69
N ARG A 478 -5.52 -3.72 2.38
CA ARG A 478 -4.43 -4.56 2.89
C ARG A 478 -3.76 -5.35 1.76
N PRO A 479 -2.49 -5.80 1.93
CA PRO A 479 -1.81 -6.63 0.93
C PRO A 479 -2.61 -7.90 0.63
N VAL A 480 -2.68 -8.25 -0.66
CA VAL A 480 -3.38 -9.43 -1.16
C VAL A 480 -2.37 -10.35 -1.82
N ARG A 481 -2.38 -11.63 -1.43
CA ARG A 481 -1.56 -12.67 -2.04
C ARG A 481 -2.39 -13.37 -3.10
N PHE A 482 -2.03 -13.17 -4.37
CA PHE A 482 -2.76 -13.77 -5.48
C PHE A 482 -2.30 -15.18 -5.73
N VAL A 483 -3.26 -16.08 -5.91
CA VAL A 483 -2.99 -17.46 -6.27
C VAL A 483 -2.93 -17.57 -7.79
N MET A 484 -1.85 -18.14 -8.32
CA MET A 484 -1.64 -18.29 -9.76
C MET A 484 -1.04 -19.65 -10.10
N GLU A 485 -1.39 -20.21 -11.25
CA GLU A 485 -0.85 -21.49 -11.71
C GLU A 485 0.66 -21.39 -12.06
N ASP A 486 1.41 -22.44 -11.73
CA ASP A 486 2.85 -22.54 -11.95
C ASP A 486 3.26 -22.50 -13.43
N THR A 487 2.43 -23.01 -14.33
CA THR A 487 2.61 -22.98 -15.79
C THR A 487 2.74 -21.54 -16.31
N TYR A 488 1.88 -20.63 -15.85
CA TYR A 488 1.99 -19.20 -16.21
C TYR A 488 3.23 -18.53 -15.60
N MET A 489 3.77 -19.04 -14.48
CA MET A 489 5.02 -18.57 -13.89
C MET A 489 6.27 -18.92 -14.72
N GLN A 490 6.16 -19.83 -15.69
CA GLN A 490 7.28 -20.18 -16.56
C GLN A 490 7.58 -19.08 -17.59
N GLN A 491 6.59 -18.25 -17.94
CA GLN A 491 6.81 -17.13 -18.86
C GLN A 491 7.65 -16.02 -18.20
N PRO A 492 8.76 -15.55 -18.81
CA PRO A 492 9.68 -14.61 -18.17
C PRO A 492 9.05 -13.27 -17.78
N ALA A 493 8.13 -12.76 -18.59
CA ALA A 493 7.41 -11.51 -18.33
C ALA A 493 6.46 -11.65 -17.13
N VAL A 494 5.67 -12.72 -17.10
CA VAL A 494 4.75 -13.05 -16.02
C VAL A 494 5.54 -13.34 -14.73
N ARG A 495 6.64 -14.07 -14.80
CA ARG A 495 7.52 -14.34 -13.65
C ARG A 495 8.12 -13.08 -13.02
N ARG A 496 8.42 -12.05 -13.82
CA ARG A 496 8.86 -10.74 -13.31
C ARG A 496 7.72 -10.00 -12.62
N PHE A 497 6.50 -10.13 -13.14
CA PHE A 497 5.29 -9.53 -12.59
C PHE A 497 4.82 -10.19 -11.28
N VAL A 498 4.81 -11.52 -11.24
CA VAL A 498 4.30 -12.35 -10.14
C VAL A 498 5.16 -12.20 -8.89
N ARG A 499 6.48 -12.01 -9.05
CA ARG A 499 7.40 -11.65 -7.95
C ARG A 499 7.08 -10.32 -7.25
N LEU A 500 6.18 -9.49 -7.79
CA LEU A 500 5.83 -8.19 -7.23
C LEU A 500 4.70 -8.24 -6.21
N PHE A 501 3.89 -9.30 -6.19
CA PHE A 501 2.62 -9.39 -5.43
C PHE A 501 2.57 -10.55 -4.41
N ASP A 502 3.72 -11.08 -3.98
CA ASP A 502 3.81 -12.21 -3.01
C ASP A 502 2.82 -13.35 -3.31
N THR A 503 2.75 -13.67 -4.60
CA THR A 503 1.85 -14.63 -5.22
C THR A 503 2.14 -16.05 -4.75
N LEU A 504 1.07 -16.81 -4.54
CA LEU A 504 1.11 -18.22 -4.19
C LEU A 504 0.97 -19.04 -5.47
N SER A 505 1.89 -19.97 -5.70
CA SER A 505 1.80 -20.87 -6.85
C SER A 505 0.88 -22.05 -6.55
N ILE A 506 -0.10 -22.31 -7.41
CA ILE A 506 -0.78 -23.60 -7.50
C ILE A 506 -0.08 -24.44 -8.57
N SER A 507 0.39 -25.62 -8.19
CA SER A 507 0.84 -26.63 -9.14
C SER A 507 -0.25 -27.65 -9.37
N GLN A 508 -0.56 -27.94 -10.64
CA GLN A 508 -1.42 -29.08 -10.98
C GLN A 508 -0.77 -30.41 -10.62
N GLN A 509 0.57 -30.47 -10.58
CA GLN A 509 1.33 -31.68 -10.25
C GLN A 509 1.35 -31.94 -8.74
N GLN A 510 1.28 -30.89 -7.91
CA GLN A 510 1.32 -30.96 -6.45
C GLN A 510 0.19 -30.15 -5.78
N PRO A 511 -1.08 -30.47 -6.04
CA PRO A 511 -2.21 -29.66 -5.57
C PRO A 511 -2.32 -29.61 -4.04
N ARG A 512 -1.86 -30.66 -3.35
CA ARG A 512 -1.87 -30.73 -1.87
C ARG A 512 -0.93 -29.72 -1.23
N GLU A 513 0.25 -29.50 -1.78
CA GLU A 513 1.22 -28.54 -1.25
C GLU A 513 0.76 -27.10 -1.46
N ALA A 514 0.17 -26.82 -2.62
CA ALA A 514 -0.40 -25.52 -2.91
C ALA A 514 -1.58 -25.16 -1.98
N ILE A 515 -2.48 -26.12 -1.73
CA ILE A 515 -3.57 -25.92 -0.77
C ILE A 515 -3.04 -25.67 0.64
N ARG A 516 -1.99 -26.40 1.07
CA ARG A 516 -1.35 -26.19 2.38
C ARG A 516 -0.73 -24.80 2.49
N SER A 517 -0.07 -24.30 1.44
CA SER A 517 0.54 -22.96 1.46
C SER A 517 -0.50 -21.84 1.55
N ILE A 518 -1.64 -22.01 0.87
CA ILE A 518 -2.79 -21.10 0.98
C ILE A 518 -3.38 -21.12 2.39
N ILE A 519 -3.61 -22.30 2.96
CA ILE A 519 -4.11 -22.44 4.34
C ILE A 519 -3.16 -21.78 5.33
N ALA A 520 -1.85 -22.03 5.20
CA ALA A 520 -0.84 -21.42 6.06
C ALA A 520 -0.82 -19.88 5.95
N ALA A 521 -0.97 -19.33 4.75
CA ALA A 521 -1.07 -17.89 4.54
C ALA A 521 -2.33 -17.30 5.21
N LEU A 522 -3.49 -17.95 5.06
CA LEU A 522 -4.73 -17.55 5.74
C LEU A 522 -4.58 -17.59 7.28
N GLN A 523 -3.93 -18.64 7.82
CA GLN A 523 -3.65 -18.79 9.25
C GLN A 523 -2.64 -17.76 9.78
N GLN A 524 -1.71 -17.29 8.94
CA GLN A 524 -0.85 -16.14 9.23
C GLN A 524 -1.60 -14.80 9.19
N GLY A 525 -2.90 -14.85 8.88
CA GLY A 525 -3.77 -13.72 8.83
C GLY A 525 -3.79 -13.01 7.48
N ASP A 526 -3.20 -13.54 6.41
CA ASP A 526 -3.13 -12.91 5.09
C ASP A 526 -4.49 -12.85 4.38
N ALA A 527 -4.69 -11.85 3.53
CA ALA A 527 -5.76 -11.88 2.53
C ALA A 527 -5.24 -12.62 1.29
N VAL A 528 -5.88 -13.75 0.97
CA VAL A 528 -5.49 -14.57 -0.19
C VAL A 528 -6.57 -14.45 -1.25
N CYS A 529 -6.19 -14.20 -2.49
CA CYS A 529 -7.10 -14.07 -3.62
C CYS A 529 -6.96 -15.27 -4.54
N LEU A 530 -8.05 -16.03 -4.68
CA LEU A 530 -8.15 -17.19 -5.55
C LEU A 530 -9.30 -16.94 -6.53
N PHE A 531 -9.03 -17.01 -7.83
CA PHE A 531 -10.07 -16.91 -8.85
C PHE A 531 -10.78 -18.27 -8.98
N PRO A 532 -12.03 -18.43 -8.49
CA PRO A 532 -12.73 -19.71 -8.49
C PRO A 532 -13.11 -20.19 -9.90
N GLU A 533 -13.10 -19.31 -10.91
CA GLU A 533 -13.36 -19.65 -12.31
C GLU A 533 -12.18 -20.42 -12.96
N GLY A 534 -10.95 -20.27 -12.44
CA GLY A 534 -9.74 -20.89 -12.98
C GLY A 534 -9.28 -20.38 -14.36
N GLN A 535 -10.11 -19.61 -15.06
CA GLN A 535 -9.83 -19.07 -16.39
C GLN A 535 -10.46 -17.69 -16.57
N LEU A 536 -9.97 -16.93 -17.55
CA LEU A 536 -10.55 -15.64 -17.96
C LEU A 536 -11.83 -15.84 -18.77
N THR A 537 -12.88 -15.10 -18.43
CA THR A 537 -14.14 -15.12 -19.20
C THR A 537 -13.94 -14.70 -20.65
N ARG A 538 -14.62 -15.42 -21.55
CA ARG A 538 -14.66 -15.17 -23.01
C ARG A 538 -16.01 -14.61 -23.45
N THR A 539 -17.04 -14.78 -22.64
CA THR A 539 -18.42 -14.37 -22.92
C THR A 539 -18.80 -13.06 -22.22
N GLY A 540 -18.10 -12.71 -21.13
CA GLY A 540 -18.42 -11.57 -20.26
C GLY A 540 -19.39 -11.94 -19.12
N THR A 541 -19.93 -13.16 -19.12
CA THR A 541 -20.71 -13.73 -18.01
C THR A 541 -19.81 -14.53 -17.06
N LEU A 542 -20.33 -14.83 -15.87
CA LEU A 542 -19.64 -15.65 -14.87
C LEU A 542 -19.37 -17.06 -15.43
N CYS A 543 -18.14 -17.56 -15.32
CA CYS A 543 -17.77 -18.91 -15.72
C CYS A 543 -18.25 -19.98 -14.72
N LYS A 544 -18.04 -21.25 -15.08
CA LYS A 544 -18.19 -22.36 -14.14
C LYS A 544 -17.23 -22.18 -12.97
N LEU A 545 -17.74 -22.30 -11.75
CA LEU A 545 -16.94 -22.21 -10.53
C LEU A 545 -16.37 -23.58 -10.17
N GLN A 546 -15.14 -23.61 -9.66
CA GLN A 546 -14.46 -24.82 -9.20
C GLN A 546 -14.58 -24.96 -7.68
N ARG A 547 -14.84 -26.18 -7.16
CA ARG A 547 -15.07 -26.45 -5.72
C ARG A 547 -13.84 -26.37 -4.82
N GLY A 548 -12.64 -26.15 -5.36
CA GLY A 548 -11.39 -26.20 -4.59
C GLY A 548 -11.31 -25.25 -3.39
N PHE A 549 -12.03 -24.12 -3.44
CA PHE A 549 -12.07 -23.15 -2.35
C PHE A 549 -12.80 -23.67 -1.10
N GLU A 550 -13.74 -24.60 -1.24
CA GLU A 550 -14.53 -25.13 -0.11
C GLU A 550 -13.63 -25.81 0.92
N LEU A 551 -12.72 -26.67 0.44
CA LEU A 551 -11.74 -27.37 1.27
C LEU A 551 -10.77 -26.39 1.95
N ILE A 552 -10.32 -25.37 1.21
CA ILE A 552 -9.40 -24.36 1.73
C ILE A 552 -10.06 -23.60 2.88
N ALA A 553 -11.29 -23.12 2.68
CA ALA A 553 -12.03 -22.34 3.66
C ALA A 553 -12.27 -23.15 4.94
N ARG A 554 -12.83 -24.37 4.80
CA ARG A 554 -13.15 -25.26 5.93
C ARG A 554 -11.93 -25.65 6.75
N LYS A 555 -10.78 -25.89 6.10
CA LYS A 555 -9.53 -26.24 6.81
C LYS A 555 -8.81 -25.05 7.41
N ALA A 556 -8.86 -23.89 6.75
CA ALA A 556 -8.23 -22.68 7.28
C ALA A 556 -9.01 -22.08 8.45
N GLY A 557 -10.34 -22.24 8.47
CA GLY A 557 -11.21 -21.68 9.51
C GLY A 557 -11.51 -20.19 9.33
N TYR A 558 -11.28 -19.64 8.13
CA TYR A 558 -11.45 -18.22 7.81
C TYR A 558 -12.56 -17.98 6.77
N PRO A 559 -13.23 -16.82 6.80
CA PRO A 559 -14.36 -16.54 5.92
C PRO A 559 -13.95 -16.43 4.44
N LEU A 560 -14.88 -16.79 3.58
CA LEU A 560 -14.85 -16.49 2.15
C LEU A 560 -15.43 -15.10 1.92
N LEU A 561 -14.82 -14.33 1.03
CA LEU A 561 -15.35 -13.04 0.61
C LEU A 561 -15.54 -13.02 -0.91
N PRO A 562 -16.78 -13.14 -1.40
CA PRO A 562 -17.10 -12.96 -2.81
C PRO A 562 -16.73 -11.53 -3.25
N LEU A 563 -16.10 -11.39 -4.42
CA LEU A 563 -15.83 -10.07 -5.01
C LEU A 563 -16.28 -10.00 -6.46
N TRP A 564 -16.70 -8.81 -6.88
CA TRP A 564 -17.04 -8.56 -8.27
C TRP A 564 -16.31 -7.34 -8.80
N CYS A 565 -15.53 -7.55 -9.86
CA CYS A 565 -14.87 -6.52 -10.65
C CYS A 565 -15.76 -6.16 -11.85
N ASP A 566 -16.40 -5.00 -11.79
CA ASP A 566 -17.24 -4.46 -12.86
C ASP A 566 -16.54 -3.31 -13.60
N GLY A 567 -16.76 -3.22 -14.91
CA GLY A 567 -16.13 -2.24 -15.81
C GLY A 567 -14.74 -2.62 -16.31
N SER A 568 -14.23 -3.79 -15.92
CA SER A 568 -13.00 -4.35 -16.48
C SER A 568 -13.24 -4.98 -17.86
N TRP A 569 -14.45 -5.49 -18.13
CA TRP A 569 -14.90 -5.91 -19.45
C TRP A 569 -15.13 -4.69 -20.35
N GLY A 570 -14.56 -4.68 -21.57
CA GLY A 570 -14.50 -3.48 -22.41
C GLY A 570 -13.17 -2.72 -22.32
N SER A 571 -12.35 -2.98 -21.29
CA SER A 571 -11.02 -2.40 -21.13
C SER A 571 -9.99 -3.04 -22.05
N ILE A 572 -8.85 -2.39 -22.27
CA ILE A 572 -7.74 -2.87 -23.12
C ILE A 572 -7.17 -4.25 -22.72
N PHE A 573 -7.43 -4.68 -21.48
CA PHE A 573 -6.94 -5.92 -20.89
C PHE A 573 -7.93 -7.10 -20.99
N SER A 574 -9.18 -6.85 -21.41
CA SER A 574 -10.20 -7.89 -21.57
C SER A 574 -10.13 -8.56 -22.95
N PHE A 575 -10.62 -9.79 -23.05
CA PHE A 575 -10.72 -10.50 -24.34
C PHE A 575 -11.90 -10.04 -25.21
N GLU A 576 -12.67 -9.06 -24.74
CA GLU A 576 -13.78 -8.49 -25.50
C GLU A 576 -13.28 -8.01 -26.89
N ARG A 577 -14.01 -8.39 -27.95
CA ARG A 577 -13.59 -8.32 -29.39
C ARG A 577 -12.55 -9.33 -29.87
N GLY A 578 -12.21 -10.35 -29.09
CA GLY A 578 -11.24 -11.39 -29.47
C GLY A 578 -9.80 -10.88 -29.60
N ARG A 579 -9.48 -9.73 -28.99
CA ARG A 579 -8.16 -9.09 -29.06
C ARG A 579 -7.72 -8.62 -27.68
N PHE A 580 -6.45 -8.87 -27.33
CA PHE A 580 -5.78 -8.27 -26.17
C PHE A 580 -4.89 -7.09 -26.59
N PHE A 581 -4.82 -6.04 -25.77
CA PHE A 581 -3.89 -4.89 -25.87
C PHE A 581 -3.93 -4.01 -27.14
N ARG A 582 -4.57 -4.45 -28.22
CA ARG A 582 -4.67 -3.72 -29.50
C ARG A 582 -6.00 -2.97 -29.68
N LYS A 583 -6.71 -2.70 -28.58
CA LYS A 583 -8.01 -2.02 -28.61
C LYS A 583 -7.98 -0.77 -27.74
N TRP A 584 -8.69 0.25 -28.20
CA TRP A 584 -8.97 1.45 -27.40
C TRP A 584 -10.27 1.24 -26.60
N PRO A 585 -10.31 1.64 -25.31
CA PRO A 585 -11.51 1.53 -24.49
C PRO A 585 -12.59 2.50 -24.98
N TYR A 586 -13.85 2.05 -25.01
CA TYR A 586 -14.97 2.82 -25.58
C TYR A 586 -15.24 4.17 -24.91
N GLN A 587 -15.00 4.25 -23.60
CA GLN A 587 -15.33 5.42 -22.79
C GLN A 587 -14.09 6.28 -22.46
N GLY A 588 -12.99 6.09 -23.20
CA GLY A 588 -11.69 6.74 -22.93
C GLY A 588 -10.93 6.13 -21.74
N LEU A 589 -9.84 6.80 -21.34
CA LEU A 589 -8.92 6.31 -20.31
C LEU A 589 -9.52 6.32 -18.89
N ARG A 590 -10.52 7.17 -18.61
CA ARG A 590 -11.22 7.25 -17.32
C ARG A 590 -12.41 6.26 -17.27
N HIS A 591 -12.13 4.99 -17.53
CA HIS A 591 -13.14 3.96 -17.40
C HIS A 591 -13.46 3.77 -15.92
N GLY A 592 -14.73 3.93 -15.53
CA GLY A 592 -15.14 3.66 -14.16
C GLY A 592 -14.99 2.17 -13.87
N LEU A 593 -14.13 1.82 -12.90
CA LEU A 593 -13.98 0.47 -12.41
C LEU A 593 -14.51 0.38 -10.98
N SER A 594 -15.41 -0.58 -10.73
CA SER A 594 -16.02 -0.79 -9.42
C SER A 594 -15.69 -2.19 -8.93
N VAL A 595 -15.21 -2.28 -7.69
CA VAL A 595 -14.97 -3.55 -6.99
C VAL A 595 -15.97 -3.63 -5.84
N ALA A 596 -16.93 -4.55 -5.95
CA ALA A 596 -17.89 -4.85 -4.90
C ALA A 596 -17.39 -5.98 -4.01
N PHE A 597 -17.44 -5.74 -2.70
CA PHE A 597 -17.11 -6.72 -1.66
C PHE A 597 -18.42 -7.33 -1.16
N GLY A 598 -18.74 -8.54 -1.61
CA GLY A 598 -19.98 -9.25 -1.25
C GLY A 598 -20.08 -9.56 0.24
N THR A 599 -21.19 -10.17 0.64
CA THR A 599 -21.39 -10.60 2.03
C THR A 599 -20.43 -11.73 2.38
N PRO A 600 -19.69 -11.66 3.52
CA PRO A 600 -18.79 -12.73 3.91
C PRO A 600 -19.54 -14.04 4.18
N ILE A 601 -19.05 -15.15 3.63
CA ILE A 601 -19.58 -16.49 3.86
C ILE A 601 -18.71 -17.19 4.90
N ALA A 602 -19.33 -17.71 5.96
CA ALA A 602 -18.62 -18.45 7.00
C ALA A 602 -17.97 -19.72 6.43
N ALA A 603 -16.78 -20.08 6.93
CA ALA A 603 -16.04 -21.25 6.45
C ALA A 603 -16.85 -22.56 6.46
N ALA A 604 -17.71 -22.74 7.46
CA ALA A 604 -18.57 -23.92 7.59
C ALA A 604 -19.69 -23.98 6.52
N ALA A 605 -20.15 -22.82 6.06
CA ALA A 605 -21.18 -22.67 5.03
C ALA A 605 -20.57 -22.52 3.62
N ALA A 606 -19.29 -22.82 3.44
CA ALA A 606 -18.63 -22.76 2.15
C ALA A 606 -19.18 -23.85 1.21
N ASP A 607 -19.95 -23.43 0.21
CA ASP A 607 -20.45 -24.24 -0.89
C ASP A 607 -20.41 -23.46 -2.23
N LEU A 608 -20.61 -24.18 -3.33
CA LEU A 608 -20.53 -23.63 -4.68
C LEU A 608 -21.72 -22.73 -5.03
N ASP A 609 -22.94 -23.13 -4.66
CA ASP A 609 -24.15 -22.41 -5.02
C ASP A 609 -24.26 -21.09 -4.25
N GLY A 610 -23.99 -21.09 -2.94
CA GLY A 610 -23.94 -19.88 -2.13
C GLY A 610 -22.86 -18.90 -2.59
N LEU A 611 -21.70 -19.39 -3.06
CA LEU A 611 -20.70 -18.51 -3.67
C LEU A 611 -21.20 -17.90 -4.98
N ARG A 612 -21.84 -18.69 -5.86
CA ARG A 612 -22.37 -18.20 -7.13
C ARG A 612 -23.39 -17.09 -6.88
N ASP A 613 -24.33 -17.32 -5.98
CA ASP A 613 -25.37 -16.35 -5.65
C ASP A 613 -24.78 -15.07 -5.06
N ALA A 614 -23.80 -15.20 -4.16
CA ALA A 614 -23.15 -14.03 -3.56
C ALA A 614 -22.29 -13.24 -4.57
N LEU A 615 -21.67 -13.90 -5.56
CA LEU A 615 -20.98 -13.24 -6.67
C LEU A 615 -21.96 -12.48 -7.56
N LEU A 616 -23.09 -13.09 -7.91
CA LEU A 616 -24.13 -12.47 -8.72
C LEU A 616 -24.79 -11.30 -7.99
N GLN A 617 -25.03 -11.41 -6.68
CA GLN A 617 -25.51 -10.31 -5.85
C GLN A 617 -24.49 -9.16 -5.82
N ALA A 618 -23.20 -9.45 -5.61
CA ALA A 618 -22.13 -8.45 -5.67
C ALA A 618 -22.05 -7.78 -7.06
N SER A 619 -22.35 -8.53 -8.15
CA SER A 619 -22.44 -7.98 -9.50
C SER A 619 -23.57 -6.97 -9.66
N ALA A 620 -24.75 -7.26 -9.07
CA ALA A 620 -25.90 -6.39 -9.09
C ALA A 620 -25.63 -5.08 -8.34
N GLU A 621 -25.04 -5.18 -7.15
CA GLU A 621 -24.62 -4.01 -6.36
C GLU A 621 -23.58 -3.16 -7.09
N ALA A 622 -22.63 -3.80 -7.77
CA ALA A 622 -21.60 -3.11 -8.54
C ALA A 622 -22.18 -2.25 -9.68
N ILE A 623 -23.08 -2.84 -10.45
CA ILE A 623 -23.71 -2.18 -11.60
C ILE A 623 -24.71 -1.12 -11.12
N ASP A 624 -25.54 -1.40 -10.10
CA ASP A 624 -26.48 -0.39 -9.60
C ASP A 624 -25.76 0.85 -9.08
N ALA A 625 -24.68 0.68 -8.31
CA ALA A 625 -23.85 1.77 -7.80
C ALA A 625 -23.22 2.62 -8.92
N ARG A 626 -22.87 2.01 -10.07
CA ARG A 626 -22.39 2.74 -11.24
C ARG A 626 -23.47 3.67 -11.78
N PHE A 627 -24.68 3.15 -11.99
CA PHE A 627 -25.80 3.86 -12.62
C PHE A 627 -26.60 4.75 -11.65
N SER A 628 -26.40 4.64 -10.35
CA SER A 628 -27.05 5.51 -9.36
C SER A 628 -26.33 6.85 -9.20
N THR A 629 -25.09 6.99 -9.69
CA THR A 629 -24.35 8.25 -9.61
C THR A 629 -24.95 9.35 -10.48
N LEU A 630 -25.02 10.57 -9.95
CA LEU A 630 -25.60 11.75 -10.63
C LEU A 630 -25.08 11.95 -12.07
N GLY A 631 -23.78 11.74 -12.28
CA GLY A 631 -23.17 11.87 -13.61
C GLY A 631 -23.68 10.88 -14.65
N TRP A 632 -24.07 9.66 -14.26
CA TRP A 632 -24.68 8.68 -15.17
C TRP A 632 -26.17 8.93 -15.36
N ARG A 633 -26.89 9.33 -14.31
CA ARG A 633 -28.32 9.70 -14.43
C ARG A 633 -28.55 10.83 -15.44
N LEU A 634 -27.64 11.80 -15.48
CA LEU A 634 -27.68 12.92 -16.45
C LEU A 634 -27.31 12.52 -17.89
N ARG A 635 -26.69 11.34 -18.09
CA ARG A 635 -26.36 10.81 -19.41
C ARG A 635 -27.48 9.96 -20.01
N VAL A 636 -28.48 9.57 -19.22
CA VAL A 636 -29.68 8.89 -19.72
C VAL A 636 -30.44 9.90 -20.61
N PRO A 637 -30.49 9.70 -21.94
CA PRO A 637 -31.15 10.62 -22.86
C PRO A 637 -32.64 10.77 -22.50
N ARG A 638 -33.21 11.93 -22.85
CA ARG A 638 -34.64 12.19 -22.63
C ARG A 638 -35.55 11.33 -23.53
N GLY A 639 -34.97 10.63 -24.50
CA GLY A 639 -35.61 9.59 -25.30
C GLY A 639 -36.52 10.12 -26.41
N ASP A 640 -36.82 9.24 -27.37
CA ASP A 640 -37.76 9.47 -28.47
C ASP A 640 -39.06 8.70 -28.21
N GLY A 641 -40.19 9.20 -28.71
CA GLY A 641 -41.51 8.55 -28.76
C GLY A 641 -41.87 7.66 -27.55
N ALA A 642 -41.72 6.33 -27.71
CA ALA A 642 -42.09 5.31 -26.74
C ALA A 642 -41.42 5.46 -25.35
N THR A 643 -40.22 6.03 -25.30
CA THR A 643 -39.44 6.16 -24.05
C THR A 643 -39.76 7.43 -23.25
N GLN A 644 -40.44 8.40 -23.87
CA GLN A 644 -40.87 9.64 -23.21
C GLN A 644 -42.00 9.41 -22.21
N LEU A 645 -42.81 8.35 -22.42
CA LEU A 645 -43.94 7.97 -21.57
C LEU A 645 -43.53 7.22 -20.29
N LEU A 646 -42.27 6.76 -20.21
CA LEU A 646 -41.74 6.09 -19.02
C LEU A 646 -41.30 7.12 -17.97
N ASP A 647 -41.58 6.82 -16.71
CA ASP A 647 -41.02 7.57 -15.58
C ASP A 647 -39.48 7.48 -15.54
N GLY A 648 -38.86 8.31 -14.70
CA GLY A 648 -37.40 8.41 -14.64
C GLY A 648 -36.70 7.11 -14.26
N ASP A 649 -37.32 6.30 -13.40
CA ASP A 649 -36.72 5.06 -12.88
C ASP A 649 -36.89 3.89 -13.85
N ALA A 650 -38.07 3.73 -14.44
CA ALA A 650 -38.33 2.79 -15.53
C ALA A 650 -37.40 3.06 -16.72
N ARG A 651 -37.20 4.33 -17.07
CA ARG A 651 -36.24 4.72 -18.11
C ARG A 651 -34.80 4.38 -17.75
N ARG A 652 -34.38 4.65 -16.51
CA ARG A 652 -33.04 4.26 -16.01
C ARG A 652 -32.85 2.75 -16.09
N ARG A 653 -33.83 1.96 -15.63
CA ARG A 653 -33.80 0.49 -15.65
C ARG A 653 -33.66 -0.05 -17.07
N MET A 654 -34.44 0.46 -18.01
CA MET A 654 -34.33 0.13 -19.43
C MET A 654 -32.93 0.46 -19.98
N TRP A 655 -32.36 1.60 -19.57
CA TRP A 655 -31.00 1.98 -19.94
C TRP A 655 -29.92 1.02 -19.42
N ILE A 656 -30.09 0.57 -18.19
CA ILE A 656 -29.19 -0.41 -17.59
C ILE A 656 -29.30 -1.75 -18.31
N ASN A 657 -30.51 -2.20 -18.68
CA ASN A 657 -30.68 -3.44 -19.42
C ASN A 657 -29.96 -3.40 -20.78
N GLY A 658 -30.12 -2.32 -21.54
CA GLY A 658 -29.38 -2.10 -22.79
C GLY A 658 -27.85 -2.12 -22.60
N TYR A 659 -27.35 -1.59 -21.49
CA TYR A 659 -25.94 -1.66 -21.14
C TYR A 659 -25.48 -3.09 -20.78
N GLN A 660 -26.23 -3.82 -19.96
CA GLN A 660 -25.93 -5.22 -19.58
C GLN A 660 -25.90 -6.13 -20.82
N LEU A 661 -26.82 -5.91 -21.75
CA LEU A 661 -26.84 -6.56 -23.07
C LEU A 661 -25.55 -6.31 -23.87
N GLY A 662 -25.04 -5.08 -23.84
CA GLY A 662 -23.77 -4.77 -24.50
C GLY A 662 -22.52 -5.18 -23.73
N GLN A 663 -22.63 -5.55 -22.45
CA GLN A 663 -21.54 -6.21 -21.74
C GLN A 663 -21.35 -7.65 -22.23
N VAL A 664 -22.39 -8.33 -22.69
CA VAL A 664 -22.23 -9.69 -23.22
C VAL A 664 -21.90 -9.66 -24.71
N ALA A 665 -20.94 -10.48 -25.14
CA ALA A 665 -20.40 -10.43 -26.51
C ALA A 665 -21.41 -10.87 -27.61
N ALA A 666 -22.58 -11.40 -27.23
CA ALA A 666 -23.57 -12.07 -28.07
C ALA A 666 -24.06 -11.21 -29.25
N LEU A 667 -24.49 -9.98 -29.01
CA LEU A 667 -25.05 -9.09 -30.03
C LEU A 667 -23.97 -8.46 -30.94
N GLN A 668 -22.83 -9.15 -31.02
CA GLN A 668 -21.70 -8.97 -31.92
C GLN A 668 -21.26 -7.52 -32.11
N ARG A 669 -20.51 -6.96 -31.16
CA ARG A 669 -19.54 -5.86 -31.42
C ARG A 669 -20.13 -4.65 -32.19
N ARG A 670 -21.34 -4.19 -31.83
CA ARG A 670 -22.08 -3.12 -32.53
C ARG A 670 -22.56 -3.49 -33.94
N ALA A 671 -22.66 -4.78 -34.25
CA ALA A 671 -23.30 -5.24 -35.47
C ALA A 671 -24.80 -4.94 -35.38
N ARG A 672 -25.36 -4.53 -36.50
CA ARG A 672 -26.80 -4.44 -36.66
C ARG A 672 -27.38 -5.85 -36.60
N PHE A 673 -28.51 -6.00 -35.96
CA PHE A 673 -29.25 -7.25 -35.88
C PHE A 673 -30.54 -7.15 -36.67
N CYS A 674 -30.95 -8.27 -37.25
CA CYS A 674 -32.10 -8.37 -38.14
C CYS A 674 -33.34 -8.79 -37.37
N VAL A 675 -34.49 -8.26 -37.80
CA VAL A 675 -35.80 -8.52 -37.20
C VAL A 675 -36.82 -8.72 -38.31
N LEU A 676 -37.67 -9.73 -38.14
CA LEU A 676 -38.79 -9.96 -39.05
C LEU A 676 -39.94 -9.00 -38.69
N ALA A 677 -40.44 -8.26 -39.67
CA ALA A 677 -41.56 -7.36 -39.47
C ALA A 677 -42.82 -8.14 -39.06
N GLY A 678 -43.49 -7.70 -38.00
CA GLY A 678 -44.65 -8.39 -37.43
C GLY A 678 -44.33 -9.45 -36.36
N ASP A 679 -43.05 -9.65 -36.03
CA ASP A 679 -42.68 -10.43 -34.84
C ASP A 679 -42.91 -9.60 -33.56
N VAL A 680 -43.82 -10.07 -32.71
CA VAL A 680 -44.27 -9.37 -31.48
C VAL A 680 -43.10 -9.14 -30.50
N THR A 681 -42.05 -9.96 -30.58
CA THR A 681 -40.84 -9.84 -29.75
C THR A 681 -40.21 -8.45 -29.86
N ALA A 682 -40.33 -7.82 -31.02
CA ALA A 682 -39.68 -6.54 -31.29
C ALA A 682 -40.31 -5.39 -30.49
N ASP A 683 -41.63 -5.43 -30.28
CA ASP A 683 -42.36 -4.46 -29.47
C ASP A 683 -42.21 -4.74 -27.97
N ALA A 684 -41.94 -6.00 -27.60
CA ALA A 684 -41.87 -6.46 -26.22
C ALA A 684 -40.51 -6.18 -25.53
N LEU A 685 -39.43 -5.90 -26.26
CA LEU A 685 -38.06 -5.77 -25.70
C LEU A 685 -37.47 -4.35 -25.90
N PRO A 686 -38.05 -3.31 -25.28
CA PRO A 686 -37.63 -1.93 -25.52
C PRO A 686 -36.15 -1.68 -25.18
N GLY A 687 -35.59 -2.33 -24.14
CA GLY A 687 -34.17 -2.19 -23.78
C GLY A 687 -33.20 -2.65 -24.88
N LEU A 688 -33.57 -3.67 -25.64
CA LEU A 688 -32.76 -4.22 -26.73
C LEU A 688 -32.87 -3.37 -28.01
N PHE A 689 -34.09 -2.98 -28.41
CA PHE A 689 -34.30 -2.31 -29.70
C PHE A 689 -34.08 -0.79 -29.65
N SER A 690 -34.26 -0.15 -28.48
CA SER A 690 -34.03 1.30 -28.32
C SER A 690 -32.67 1.59 -27.70
N THR A 691 -32.46 1.14 -26.47
CA THR A 691 -31.33 1.59 -25.66
C THR A 691 -30.02 0.99 -26.14
N PHE A 692 -29.96 -0.33 -26.34
CA PHE A 692 -28.75 -0.96 -26.85
C PHE A 692 -28.36 -0.37 -28.22
N ALA A 693 -29.32 -0.21 -29.12
CA ALA A 693 -29.10 0.41 -30.43
C ALA A 693 -28.48 1.81 -30.32
N GLU A 694 -28.97 2.64 -29.41
CA GLU A 694 -28.44 3.98 -29.17
C GLU A 694 -27.05 3.96 -28.50
N LEU A 695 -26.91 3.24 -27.39
CA LEU A 695 -25.67 3.09 -26.61
C LEU A 695 -24.49 2.61 -27.47
N TYR A 696 -24.78 1.68 -28.37
CA TYR A 696 -23.76 0.97 -29.14
C TYR A 696 -23.78 1.34 -30.63
N GLN A 697 -24.63 2.28 -31.05
CA GLN A 697 -24.77 2.74 -32.45
C GLN A 697 -25.07 1.58 -33.42
N ALA A 698 -25.98 0.69 -33.02
CA ALA A 698 -26.29 -0.55 -33.71
C ALA A 698 -27.81 -0.70 -33.92
N PRO A 699 -28.44 0.12 -34.80
CA PRO A 699 -29.88 0.05 -35.03
C PRO A 699 -30.31 -1.27 -35.68
N PRO A 700 -31.50 -1.81 -35.34
CA PRO A 700 -32.03 -3.02 -35.94
C PRO A 700 -32.33 -2.84 -37.44
N GLN A 701 -32.23 -3.92 -38.21
CA GLN A 701 -32.62 -4.00 -39.61
C GLN A 701 -33.93 -4.77 -39.73
N TRP A 702 -34.97 -4.09 -40.18
CA TRP A 702 -36.30 -4.67 -40.35
C TRP A 702 -36.46 -5.29 -41.73
N HIS A 703 -36.92 -6.53 -41.78
CA HIS A 703 -37.18 -7.26 -43.01
C HIS A 703 -38.65 -7.69 -43.07
N PRO A 704 -39.38 -7.42 -44.17
CA PRO A 704 -40.78 -7.83 -44.30
C PRO A 704 -40.94 -9.37 -44.39
N THR A 705 -39.94 -10.07 -44.92
CA THR A 705 -39.89 -11.53 -45.04
C THR A 705 -38.46 -12.02 -44.80
N LEU A 706 -38.29 -13.31 -44.49
CA LEU A 706 -36.97 -13.93 -44.32
C LEU A 706 -36.28 -14.07 -45.69
N PRO A 707 -35.14 -13.40 -45.95
CA PRO A 707 -34.43 -13.50 -47.22
C PRO A 707 -33.82 -14.90 -47.43
N GLN A 708 -33.75 -15.38 -48.68
CA GLN A 708 -33.13 -16.68 -49.00
C GLN A 708 -31.64 -16.79 -48.58
N ASN A 709 -30.92 -15.66 -48.54
CA ASN A 709 -29.50 -15.60 -48.14
C ASN A 709 -29.31 -14.97 -46.75
N ALA A 710 -30.28 -15.12 -45.84
CA ALA A 710 -30.24 -14.52 -44.51
C ALA A 710 -28.95 -14.93 -43.75
N ALA A 711 -28.27 -13.95 -43.19
CA ALA A 711 -27.01 -14.13 -42.46
C ALA A 711 -26.95 -13.17 -41.26
N GLY A 712 -26.02 -13.44 -40.36
CA GLY A 712 -25.76 -12.58 -39.20
C GLY A 712 -26.75 -12.80 -38.04
N PRO A 713 -26.81 -11.87 -37.07
CA PRO A 713 -27.62 -12.01 -35.88
C PRO A 713 -29.08 -11.61 -36.14
N TRP A 714 -29.99 -12.55 -35.94
CA TRP A 714 -31.44 -12.37 -36.00
C TRP A 714 -32.03 -12.47 -34.60
N VAL A 715 -32.95 -11.56 -34.28
CA VAL A 715 -33.67 -11.54 -33.00
C VAL A 715 -35.16 -11.68 -33.29
N GLY A 716 -35.84 -12.60 -32.59
CA GLY A 716 -37.28 -12.80 -32.74
C GLY A 716 -37.81 -13.88 -31.80
N GLY A 717 -39.05 -14.30 -32.03
CA GLY A 717 -39.72 -15.33 -31.26
C GLY A 717 -40.37 -16.38 -32.16
N ASP A 718 -41.60 -16.79 -31.84
CA ASP A 718 -42.29 -17.89 -32.51
C ASP A 718 -42.56 -17.62 -34.00
N THR A 719 -42.78 -16.36 -34.39
CA THR A 719 -42.96 -15.96 -35.79
C THR A 719 -41.69 -16.20 -36.61
N LEU A 720 -40.54 -15.72 -36.12
CA LEU A 720 -39.24 -15.96 -36.77
C LEU A 720 -38.87 -17.45 -36.77
N ARG A 721 -39.12 -18.18 -35.68
CA ARG A 721 -38.89 -19.63 -35.59
C ARG A 721 -39.70 -20.39 -36.65
N THR A 722 -40.96 -20.04 -36.84
CA THR A 722 -41.83 -20.64 -37.87
C THR A 722 -41.32 -20.32 -39.27
N ALA A 723 -40.93 -19.07 -39.52
CA ALA A 723 -40.35 -18.65 -40.80
C ALA A 723 -39.07 -19.43 -41.14
N LEU A 724 -38.16 -19.60 -40.18
CA LEU A 724 -36.92 -20.37 -40.33
C LEU A 724 -37.19 -21.85 -40.63
N THR A 725 -38.21 -22.45 -40.00
CA THR A 725 -38.57 -23.86 -40.20
C THR A 725 -39.25 -24.09 -41.55
N SER A 726 -40.00 -23.09 -42.05
CA SER A 726 -40.69 -23.14 -43.34
C SER A 726 -39.80 -22.83 -44.55
N ALA A 727 -38.65 -22.17 -44.32
CA ALA A 727 -37.71 -21.82 -45.37
C ALA A 727 -36.75 -22.98 -45.68
N SER A 728 -36.47 -23.23 -46.95
CA SER A 728 -35.40 -24.13 -47.37
C SER A 728 -34.05 -23.64 -46.84
N ALA A 729 -33.17 -24.57 -46.40
CA ALA A 729 -31.94 -24.30 -45.66
C ALA A 729 -31.15 -23.05 -46.13
N SER A 730 -30.78 -22.18 -45.17
CA SER A 730 -29.92 -21.03 -45.46
C SER A 730 -28.52 -21.49 -45.84
N ALA A 731 -28.00 -20.99 -46.96
CA ALA A 731 -26.62 -21.24 -47.38
C ALA A 731 -25.58 -20.50 -46.50
N ASN A 732 -26.00 -19.50 -45.71
CA ASN A 732 -25.13 -18.65 -44.90
C ASN A 732 -25.34 -18.87 -43.39
N PRO A 733 -24.29 -18.72 -42.56
CA PRO A 733 -24.42 -18.84 -41.11
C PRO A 733 -25.29 -17.71 -40.54
N LEU A 734 -26.41 -18.10 -39.95
CA LEU A 734 -27.38 -17.25 -39.27
C LEU A 734 -27.35 -17.56 -37.77
N VAL A 735 -27.35 -16.54 -36.91
CA VAL A 735 -27.47 -16.72 -35.46
C VAL A 735 -28.87 -16.27 -35.05
N PHE A 736 -29.66 -17.17 -34.50
CA PHE A 736 -31.02 -16.89 -34.07
C PHE A 736 -31.09 -16.74 -32.55
N TYR A 737 -31.28 -15.50 -32.08
CA TYR A 737 -31.58 -15.19 -30.69
C TYR A 737 -33.08 -15.31 -30.46
N ASP A 738 -33.46 -16.42 -29.83
CA ASP A 738 -34.84 -16.86 -29.69
C ASP A 738 -35.40 -16.45 -28.33
N PHE A 739 -36.41 -15.57 -28.35
CA PHE A 739 -37.19 -15.15 -27.18
C PHE A 739 -38.63 -15.70 -27.22
N GLY A 740 -38.90 -16.67 -28.10
CA GLY A 740 -40.21 -17.30 -28.26
C GLY A 740 -40.58 -18.22 -27.10
N THR A 741 -41.82 -18.70 -27.12
CA THR A 741 -42.35 -19.60 -26.08
C THR A 741 -41.62 -20.95 -26.10
N GLN A 742 -41.16 -21.38 -27.27
CA GLN A 742 -40.43 -22.64 -27.47
C GLN A 742 -38.90 -22.45 -27.44
N ALA A 743 -38.38 -21.36 -26.86
CA ALA A 743 -36.96 -21.03 -26.94
C ALA A 743 -36.03 -22.16 -26.44
N THR A 744 -36.43 -22.90 -25.40
CA THR A 744 -35.63 -24.02 -24.85
C THR A 744 -35.65 -25.27 -25.72
N MET A 745 -36.63 -25.44 -26.60
CA MET A 745 -36.67 -26.55 -27.56
C MET A 745 -35.57 -26.37 -28.62
N PRO A 746 -34.61 -27.31 -28.73
CA PRO A 746 -33.52 -27.22 -29.70
C PRO A 746 -34.03 -27.11 -31.13
N LEU A 747 -33.48 -26.16 -31.89
CA LEU A 747 -33.74 -26.02 -33.33
C LEU A 747 -32.50 -26.43 -34.13
N ASP A 748 -32.53 -27.62 -34.72
CA ASP A 748 -31.42 -28.17 -35.52
C ASP A 748 -31.70 -27.96 -37.02
N LEU A 749 -31.32 -26.78 -37.52
CA LEU A 749 -31.43 -26.42 -38.93
C LEU A 749 -30.03 -26.14 -39.52
N PRO A 750 -29.68 -26.69 -40.70
CA PRO A 750 -28.40 -26.42 -41.34
C PRO A 750 -28.16 -24.92 -41.54
N GLY A 751 -27.00 -24.44 -41.10
CA GLY A 751 -26.62 -23.02 -41.21
C GLY A 751 -27.24 -22.10 -40.14
N VAL A 752 -28.11 -22.60 -39.26
CA VAL A 752 -28.72 -21.81 -38.18
C VAL A 752 -28.10 -22.18 -36.83
N LEU A 753 -27.58 -21.16 -36.15
CA LEU A 753 -27.11 -21.25 -34.78
C LEU A 753 -28.22 -20.81 -33.83
N HIS A 754 -28.92 -21.75 -33.24
CA HIS A 754 -29.97 -21.47 -32.27
C HIS A 754 -29.40 -21.05 -30.91
N CYS A 755 -29.77 -19.85 -30.44
CA CYS A 755 -29.37 -19.24 -29.18
C CYS A 755 -30.62 -18.84 -28.38
N PRO A 756 -31.10 -19.73 -27.48
CA PRO A 756 -32.24 -19.41 -26.62
C PRO A 756 -31.94 -18.28 -25.63
N CYS A 757 -32.90 -17.40 -25.40
CA CYS A 757 -32.81 -16.27 -24.49
C CYS A 757 -34.09 -16.16 -23.64
N LEU A 758 -34.01 -15.44 -22.51
CA LEU A 758 -35.15 -15.19 -21.64
C LEU A 758 -35.30 -13.71 -21.36
N ALA A 759 -36.51 -13.20 -21.57
CA ALA A 759 -36.94 -11.89 -21.13
C ALA A 759 -38.19 -12.01 -20.27
N VAL A 760 -38.26 -11.21 -19.20
CA VAL A 760 -39.39 -11.17 -18.28
C VAL A 760 -39.83 -9.72 -18.14
N ALA A 761 -41.13 -9.46 -18.32
CA ALA A 761 -41.71 -8.12 -18.26
C ALA A 761 -40.96 -7.09 -19.12
N GLY A 762 -40.53 -7.48 -20.32
CA GLY A 762 -39.81 -6.63 -21.28
C GLY A 762 -38.34 -6.36 -20.94
N VAL A 763 -37.77 -7.09 -19.98
CA VAL A 763 -36.37 -6.98 -19.56
C VAL A 763 -35.64 -8.28 -19.88
N VAL A 764 -34.54 -8.21 -20.62
CA VAL A 764 -33.73 -9.40 -20.92
C VAL A 764 -32.92 -9.79 -19.68
N VAL A 765 -33.07 -11.04 -19.23
CA VAL A 765 -32.50 -11.52 -17.97
C VAL A 765 -31.40 -12.55 -18.20
N ALA A 766 -31.60 -13.46 -19.16
CA ALA A 766 -30.65 -14.50 -19.55
C ALA A 766 -30.48 -14.55 -21.07
N MET A 767 -29.27 -14.90 -21.53
CA MET A 767 -28.99 -15.06 -22.95
C MET A 767 -27.99 -16.20 -23.22
N SER A 768 -28.29 -17.00 -24.24
CA SER A 768 -27.30 -17.86 -24.91
C SER A 768 -26.49 -17.07 -25.92
N MET A 769 -25.25 -17.48 -26.15
CA MET A 769 -24.35 -16.82 -27.09
C MET A 769 -23.67 -17.82 -28.02
N PRO A 770 -23.20 -17.37 -29.20
CA PRO A 770 -22.28 -18.15 -30.01
C PRO A 770 -21.07 -18.58 -29.20
N ASP A 771 -20.56 -19.78 -29.48
CA ASP A 771 -19.37 -20.28 -28.80
C ASP A 771 -18.16 -19.39 -29.11
N PRO A 772 -17.31 -19.11 -28.11
CA PRO A 772 -16.11 -18.33 -28.33
C PRO A 772 -15.19 -19.06 -29.32
N PRO A 773 -14.41 -18.31 -30.11
CA PRO A 773 -13.47 -18.93 -31.03
C PRO A 773 -12.46 -19.80 -30.26
N PRO A 774 -12.04 -20.94 -30.84
CA PRO A 774 -11.07 -21.82 -30.21
C PRO A 774 -9.76 -21.06 -29.95
N VAL A 775 -9.21 -21.22 -28.75
CA VAL A 775 -7.93 -20.63 -28.34
C VAL A 775 -6.88 -21.73 -28.35
N PRO A 776 -5.72 -21.54 -29.00
CA PRO A 776 -4.63 -22.51 -28.95
C PRO A 776 -4.24 -22.83 -27.50
N ASP A 777 -3.96 -24.10 -27.22
CA ASP A 777 -3.45 -24.60 -25.93
C ASP A 777 -4.40 -24.49 -24.72
N VAL A 778 -5.69 -24.21 -24.93
CA VAL A 778 -6.72 -24.29 -23.89
C VAL A 778 -7.50 -25.59 -24.03
N LYS A 779 -7.43 -26.47 -23.02
CA LYS A 779 -8.08 -27.80 -23.06
C LYS A 779 -9.61 -27.72 -22.96
N ASP A 780 -10.14 -26.83 -22.12
CA ASP A 780 -11.56 -26.68 -21.88
C ASP A 780 -12.07 -25.34 -22.43
N VAL A 781 -12.83 -25.37 -23.51
CA VAL A 781 -13.43 -24.17 -24.10
C VAL A 781 -14.66 -23.78 -23.29
N GLN A 782 -14.77 -22.50 -22.92
CA GLN A 782 -15.97 -21.97 -22.30
C GLN A 782 -17.14 -22.01 -23.29
N ALA A 783 -18.16 -22.82 -23.04
CA ALA A 783 -19.36 -22.86 -23.88
C ALA A 783 -20.12 -21.52 -23.81
N GLY A 784 -20.52 -21.00 -24.98
CA GLY A 784 -21.36 -19.81 -25.10
C GLY A 784 -22.85 -20.13 -24.99
N ARG A 785 -23.24 -21.35 -25.42
CA ARG A 785 -24.61 -21.87 -25.34
C ARG A 785 -24.64 -23.32 -24.89
N LYS A 786 -25.78 -23.74 -24.36
CA LYS A 786 -26.09 -25.13 -24.01
C LYS A 786 -27.51 -25.45 -24.49
N PRO A 787 -27.71 -26.44 -25.39
CA PRO A 787 -29.05 -26.82 -25.84
C PRO A 787 -29.97 -27.14 -24.66
N GLY A 788 -31.26 -26.78 -24.74
CA GLY A 788 -32.22 -27.00 -23.65
C GLY A 788 -32.20 -25.96 -22.53
N THR A 789 -31.43 -24.86 -22.68
CA THR A 789 -31.28 -23.83 -21.63
C THR A 789 -31.51 -22.45 -22.21
N TRP A 790 -31.92 -21.46 -21.40
CA TRP A 790 -32.02 -20.04 -21.81
C TRP A 790 -30.67 -19.29 -21.81
N GLY A 791 -29.56 -20.02 -21.68
CA GLY A 791 -28.23 -19.43 -21.53
C GLY A 791 -27.90 -19.09 -20.09
N ARG A 792 -27.05 -18.08 -19.87
CA ARG A 792 -26.64 -17.62 -18.54
C ARG A 792 -27.27 -16.27 -18.22
N LEU A 793 -27.43 -15.98 -16.93
CA LEU A 793 -27.83 -14.64 -16.51
C LEU A 793 -26.87 -13.57 -17.04
N LEU A 794 -27.43 -12.44 -17.43
CA LEU A 794 -26.64 -11.25 -17.75
C LEU A 794 -25.91 -10.74 -16.50
N PRO A 795 -24.73 -10.10 -16.64
CA PRO A 795 -24.04 -9.50 -15.51
C PRO A 795 -24.95 -8.51 -14.76
N GLY A 796 -24.99 -8.62 -13.44
CA GLY A 796 -25.86 -7.78 -12.59
C GLY A 796 -27.20 -8.40 -12.22
N TRP A 797 -27.49 -9.63 -12.66
CA TRP A 797 -28.70 -10.34 -12.27
C TRP A 797 -28.37 -11.47 -11.30
N PHE A 798 -29.25 -11.67 -10.32
CA PHE A 798 -29.19 -12.79 -9.37
C PHE A 798 -30.59 -13.27 -9.04
N MET A 799 -30.72 -14.52 -8.59
CA MET A 799 -32.00 -15.13 -8.25
C MET A 799 -32.16 -15.25 -6.75
N THR A 800 -33.40 -15.13 -6.27
CA THR A 800 -33.81 -15.50 -4.91
C THR A 800 -35.06 -16.36 -4.96
N ARG A 801 -35.37 -17.03 -3.86
CA ARG A 801 -36.60 -17.80 -3.70
C ARG A 801 -37.46 -17.18 -2.61
N THR A 802 -38.75 -16.99 -2.87
CA THR A 802 -39.69 -16.48 -1.87
C THR A 802 -40.05 -17.56 -0.85
N ALA A 803 -40.69 -17.16 0.26
CA ALA A 803 -41.22 -18.10 1.24
C ALA A 803 -42.28 -19.05 0.66
N ALA A 804 -42.96 -18.65 -0.41
CA ALA A 804 -43.93 -19.47 -1.15
C ALA A 804 -43.25 -20.42 -2.18
N GLY A 805 -41.93 -20.34 -2.32
CA GLY A 805 -41.16 -21.19 -3.24
C GLY A 805 -41.00 -20.62 -4.65
N GLU A 806 -41.61 -19.48 -4.97
CA GLU A 806 -41.48 -18.81 -6.27
C GLU A 806 -40.06 -18.26 -6.47
N LEU A 807 -39.55 -18.32 -7.71
CA LEU A 807 -38.23 -17.79 -8.05
C LEU A 807 -38.34 -16.39 -8.63
N LEU A 808 -37.66 -15.46 -7.97
CA LEU A 808 -37.57 -14.06 -8.38
C LEU A 808 -36.16 -13.77 -8.89
N VAL A 809 -36.05 -13.03 -9.99
CA VAL A 809 -34.78 -12.44 -10.40
C VAL A 809 -34.75 -10.98 -10.00
N HIS A 810 -33.63 -10.60 -9.42
CA HIS A 810 -33.33 -9.23 -9.03
C HIS A 810 -32.14 -8.74 -9.83
N GLY A 811 -32.13 -7.44 -10.07
CA GLY A 811 -31.03 -6.79 -10.76
C GLY A 811 -31.29 -5.29 -10.89
N PRO A 812 -30.29 -4.50 -11.31
CA PRO A 812 -30.41 -3.05 -11.47
C PRO A 812 -31.50 -2.60 -12.44
N ALA A 813 -31.90 -3.47 -13.37
CA ALA A 813 -32.97 -3.23 -14.34
C ALA A 813 -34.33 -3.83 -13.92
N ALA A 814 -34.40 -4.51 -12.78
CA ALA A 814 -35.63 -5.05 -12.20
C ALA A 814 -36.33 -4.00 -11.30
N PRO A 815 -37.64 -4.13 -11.05
CA PRO A 815 -38.27 -3.47 -9.92
C PRO A 815 -37.76 -3.99 -8.57
N ALA A 816 -38.04 -3.27 -7.49
CA ALA A 816 -37.51 -3.58 -6.16
C ALA A 816 -38.01 -4.94 -5.65
N GLU A 817 -39.26 -5.28 -5.96
CA GLU A 817 -39.89 -6.56 -5.67
C GLU A 817 -39.29 -7.75 -6.46
N GLY A 818 -38.52 -7.49 -7.53
CA GLY A 818 -37.99 -8.54 -8.42
C GLY A 818 -38.98 -8.95 -9.53
N LEU A 819 -38.51 -9.79 -10.45
CA LEU A 819 -39.29 -10.33 -11.57
C LEU A 819 -39.49 -11.84 -11.39
N ALA A 820 -40.74 -12.30 -11.47
CA ALA A 820 -41.05 -13.72 -11.40
C ALA A 820 -40.57 -14.47 -12.65
N LEU A 821 -39.77 -15.52 -12.46
CA LEU A 821 -39.41 -16.46 -13.53
C LEU A 821 -40.56 -17.43 -13.83
N PRO A 822 -40.54 -18.08 -15.00
CA PRO A 822 -41.36 -19.25 -15.24
C PRO A 822 -41.16 -20.30 -14.13
N ASP A 823 -42.23 -21.03 -13.79
CA ASP A 823 -42.16 -22.10 -12.79
C ASP A 823 -41.11 -23.16 -13.16
N GLY A 824 -40.52 -23.81 -12.16
CA GLY A 824 -39.57 -24.90 -12.40
C GLY A 824 -38.23 -24.47 -13.02
N CYS A 825 -37.79 -23.22 -12.86
CA CYS A 825 -36.46 -22.79 -13.31
C CYS A 825 -35.34 -23.13 -12.28
N TRP A 826 -34.12 -23.45 -12.72
CA TRP A 826 -32.94 -23.55 -11.84
C TRP A 826 -31.62 -23.35 -12.60
N PHE A 827 -30.51 -23.22 -11.86
CA PHE A 827 -29.16 -23.24 -12.45
C PHE A 827 -28.59 -24.65 -12.48
N ASP A 828 -28.06 -25.05 -13.63
CA ASP A 828 -27.24 -26.26 -13.71
C ASP A 828 -25.83 -26.04 -13.12
N GLU A 829 -25.03 -27.12 -13.06
CA GLU A 829 -23.67 -27.07 -12.53
C GLU A 829 -22.74 -26.11 -13.29
N ASP A 830 -23.03 -25.87 -14.57
CA ASP A 830 -22.26 -24.99 -15.45
C ASP A 830 -22.76 -23.53 -15.41
N GLY A 831 -23.80 -23.25 -14.62
CA GLY A 831 -24.39 -21.92 -14.42
C GLY A 831 -25.35 -21.48 -15.53
N PHE A 832 -25.90 -22.42 -16.32
CA PHE A 832 -26.96 -22.16 -17.29
C PHE A 832 -28.34 -22.22 -16.62
N LEU A 833 -29.25 -21.34 -17.05
CA LEU A 833 -30.63 -21.30 -16.60
C LEU A 833 -31.47 -22.30 -17.39
N VAL A 834 -32.05 -23.27 -16.68
CA VAL A 834 -32.80 -24.40 -17.23
C VAL A 834 -34.27 -24.32 -16.80
N ALA A 835 -35.17 -24.88 -17.62
CA ALA A 835 -36.60 -25.03 -17.34
C ALA A 835 -36.96 -26.49 -17.06
N GLU A 836 -38.02 -26.75 -16.29
CA GLU A 836 -38.56 -28.11 -16.16
C GLU A 836 -39.14 -28.61 -17.51
N PRO A 837 -38.99 -29.91 -17.84
CA PRO A 837 -39.41 -30.48 -19.12
C PRO A 837 -40.91 -30.33 -19.43
N SER A 838 -41.77 -30.12 -18.43
CA SER A 838 -43.22 -29.94 -18.61
C SER A 838 -43.64 -28.57 -19.17
N LEU A 839 -42.67 -27.66 -19.36
CA LEU A 839 -42.85 -26.32 -19.94
C LEU A 839 -42.20 -26.15 -21.32
N ALA A 840 -41.58 -27.22 -21.85
CA ALA A 840 -40.87 -27.21 -23.14
C ALA A 840 -41.81 -27.48 -24.32
#